data_AF-A0AAW1ZVY6-F1
#
_entry.id   AF-A0AAW1ZVY6-F1
#
_cell.length_a   1.000
_cell.length_b   1.000
_cell.length_c   1.000
_cell.angle_alpha   90.00
_cell.angle_beta   90.00
_cell.angle_gamma   90.00
#
_symmetry.space_group_name_H-M   'P 1'
#
loop_
_entity.id
_entity.type
_entity.pdbx_description
1 polymer ?
#
loop_
_entity_poly.entity_id
_entity_poly.type
_entity_poly.pdbx_seq_one_letter_code
_entity_poly.pdbx_strand_id
1 'polypeptide(L)'
;MFRVLIAAAALLTTEGLLVQGPAESLVAQLGGSITLPCSVETPLPVEGLKVEWRKTGEEAYVHLFQNGEDRPEAQYPSYRDRAHFFPEQIFKGNFSILLENITVKDTGIYRCVVYSDQDVGEIPVTIQHVERVVVTGEDQIVFGRVGEEVVLNCMVDSHIPPQHFDEVSWKKVDKKSDIVLVLLFQNGTIFPESSHEHYRDRAEFFREEIPKGNFSLRLKNVQTADKGEYMCEVHAEYSVSSATVEIGRLGMSALHIITLMLCFISLFVTFVLSIPVTIYISRKDTGKKPMYINYLQVLCPNICLSIAFVLWGVIEGSVVEVTMCAVINLTRILLLFLMAPYFNWNTTVSVDFPGFIHRVIEYTSIPVAYLLISTAFCSAVLHDLWNASQRNEAVLVSVGVILLSSMPASLQALSNIFLTRFFDIHFSIRFVTKSLGHVLMQSSNFLQMRLFFYRSPSVDESMIIMTYAFGGISAAISFIVLPIPAIRQYLCSKLDKNQLHALIWRCYLVWVNVMVVTLIGHTAFILYYLNKILEYSNERFGWIFVTVLLHILTAIAPTRFPRTVPDVIYTTLFMYGVAGLPVVNSVSLATELILQVYKGERTVDDLRVIVLPFESVMSGVWLVLQIYAYWAVAGRDVQKELYALRDFAAQCTPQGGDIAESNNFSETHLSETQGCQPEAAPFLEEREQEV
;
A
#
# COMPACT_ATOMS: atom_id res chain seq x y z
N MET A 1 49.75 92.00 22.68
CA MET A 1 49.43 92.10 21.24
C MET A 1 48.89 90.79 20.66
N PHE A 2 49.48 89.63 21.00
CA PHE A 2 49.05 88.31 20.49
C PHE A 2 47.63 87.84 20.91
N ARG A 3 47.16 88.19 22.12
CA ARG A 3 45.81 87.81 22.60
C ARG A 3 44.67 88.62 21.97
N VAL A 4 44.94 89.83 21.49
CA VAL A 4 43.95 90.66 20.79
C VAL A 4 43.79 90.19 19.34
N LEU A 5 44.87 89.70 18.72
CA LEU A 5 44.83 89.06 17.40
C LEU A 5 44.05 87.74 17.39
N ILE A 6 44.12 86.94 18.44
CA ILE A 6 43.34 85.69 18.56
C ILE A 6 41.85 85.97 18.79
N ALA A 7 41.51 87.00 19.58
CA ALA A 7 40.11 87.42 19.78
C ALA A 7 39.51 88.06 18.52
N ALA A 8 40.30 88.82 17.75
CA ALA A 8 39.88 89.37 16.46
C ALA A 8 39.76 88.29 15.36
N ALA A 9 40.58 87.22 15.40
CA ALA A 9 40.45 86.08 14.49
C ALA A 9 39.26 85.17 14.83
N ALA A 10 38.86 85.08 16.10
CA ALA A 10 37.66 84.33 16.53
C ALA A 10 36.34 85.06 16.24
N LEU A 11 36.37 86.39 16.01
CA LEU A 11 35.22 87.18 15.54
C LEU A 11 35.10 87.21 14.00
N LEU A 12 35.94 86.46 13.29
CA LEU A 12 35.95 86.32 11.83
C LEU A 12 35.69 84.88 11.36
N THR A 13 35.05 84.05 12.19
CA THR A 13 34.37 82.86 11.68
C THR A 13 32.97 83.29 11.23
N THR A 14 32.78 83.43 9.92
CA THR A 14 31.46 83.53 9.31
C THR A 14 30.64 82.32 9.78
N GLU A 15 29.61 82.54 10.60
CA GLU A 15 28.62 81.49 10.90
C GLU A 15 27.89 81.21 9.58
N GLY A 16 28.22 80.09 8.94
CA GLY A 16 27.52 79.65 7.74
C GLY A 16 26.06 79.31 8.04
N LEU A 17 25.23 79.25 7.00
CA LEU A 17 23.81 78.95 7.11
C LEU A 17 23.55 77.62 7.83
N LEU A 18 22.85 77.65 8.96
CA LEU A 18 22.49 76.46 9.73
C LEU A 18 21.26 75.77 9.12
N VAL A 19 21.46 74.57 8.57
CA VAL A 19 20.40 73.71 8.04
C VAL A 19 20.11 72.57 9.02
N GLN A 20 18.85 72.40 9.38
CA GLN A 20 18.34 71.39 10.29
C GLN A 20 17.80 70.19 9.51
N GLY A 21 18.11 68.98 10.01
CA GLY A 21 17.59 67.71 9.51
C GLY A 21 17.31 66.74 10.66
N PRO A 22 17.02 65.46 10.36
CA PRO A 22 16.70 64.49 11.39
C PRO A 22 17.93 64.13 12.24
N ALA A 23 17.71 63.93 13.54
CA ALA A 23 18.77 63.53 14.47
C ALA A 23 19.14 62.04 14.37
N GLU A 24 18.20 61.22 13.91
CA GLU A 24 18.36 59.78 13.73
C GLU A 24 18.19 59.40 12.25
N SER A 25 18.74 58.25 11.88
CA SER A 25 18.56 57.70 10.54
C SER A 25 17.12 57.23 10.32
N LEU A 26 16.63 57.41 9.10
CA LEU A 26 15.27 57.10 8.71
C LEU A 26 15.15 55.65 8.25
N VAL A 27 14.02 55.02 8.54
CA VAL A 27 13.62 53.70 8.02
C VAL A 27 12.49 53.91 7.03
N ALA A 28 12.63 53.32 5.85
CA ALA A 28 11.66 53.47 4.77
C ALA A 28 10.97 52.13 4.47
N GLN A 29 9.71 52.17 4.07
CA GLN A 29 8.97 50.98 3.64
C GLN A 29 9.12 50.78 2.13
N LEU A 30 9.35 49.53 1.70
CA LEU A 30 9.42 49.22 0.28
C LEU A 30 8.09 49.54 -0.44
N GLY A 31 8.15 50.23 -1.58
CA GLY A 31 6.98 50.72 -2.32
C GLY A 31 6.26 51.92 -1.68
N GLY A 32 6.57 52.26 -0.42
CA GLY A 32 5.98 53.39 0.30
C GLY A 32 6.58 54.74 -0.08
N SER A 33 6.28 55.76 0.73
CA SER A 33 6.87 57.10 0.61
C SER A 33 7.52 57.53 1.92
N ILE A 34 8.54 58.38 1.82
CA ILE A 34 9.26 58.92 2.98
C ILE A 34 9.57 60.39 2.79
N THR A 35 9.44 61.18 3.86
CA THR A 35 9.87 62.58 3.85
C THR A 35 11.31 62.68 4.32
N LEU A 36 12.17 63.33 3.53
CA LEU A 36 13.54 63.65 3.91
C LEU A 36 13.58 65.08 4.47
N PRO A 37 13.74 65.26 5.80
CA PRO A 37 13.63 66.58 6.41
C PRO A 37 14.82 67.47 6.09
N CYS A 38 14.55 68.70 5.68
CA CYS A 38 15.54 69.76 5.54
C CYS A 38 14.87 71.11 5.77
N SER A 39 15.38 71.90 6.73
CA SER A 39 14.80 73.21 7.04
C SER A 39 15.82 74.18 7.61
N VAL A 40 15.52 75.47 7.56
CA VAL A 40 16.29 76.55 8.18
C VAL A 40 15.43 77.28 9.20
N GLU A 41 16.02 77.76 10.28
CA GLU A 41 15.28 78.43 11.36
C GLU A 41 14.71 79.78 10.92
N THR A 42 15.48 80.54 10.11
CA THR A 42 15.07 81.81 9.54
C THR A 42 14.78 81.66 8.05
N PRO A 43 13.53 81.94 7.59
CA PRO A 43 13.19 81.87 6.17
C PRO A 43 14.09 82.76 5.31
N LEU A 44 14.51 82.23 4.16
CA LEU A 44 15.39 82.92 3.23
C LEU A 44 14.58 83.60 2.10
N PRO A 45 15.05 84.73 1.55
CA PRO A 45 14.48 85.30 0.34
C PRO A 45 14.51 84.29 -0.81
N VAL A 46 13.44 84.24 -1.61
CA VAL A 46 13.35 83.31 -2.76
C VAL A 46 14.30 83.72 -3.89
N GLU A 47 14.58 85.02 -4.02
CA GLU A 47 15.58 85.55 -4.93
C GLU A 47 16.97 85.12 -4.46
N GLY A 48 17.73 84.44 -5.34
CA GLY A 48 19.04 83.88 -4.99
C GLY A 48 19.01 82.50 -4.31
N LEU A 49 17.84 82.01 -3.87
CA LEU A 49 17.72 80.70 -3.23
C LEU A 49 17.90 79.57 -4.23
N LYS A 50 18.80 78.64 -3.89
CA LYS A 50 18.96 77.37 -4.59
C LYS A 50 19.03 76.23 -3.58
N VAL A 51 18.21 75.21 -3.75
CA VAL A 51 18.22 74.00 -2.90
C VAL A 51 18.47 72.78 -3.75
N GLU A 52 19.51 72.04 -3.41
CA GLU A 52 19.88 70.79 -4.07
C GLU A 52 19.65 69.62 -3.14
N TRP A 53 18.92 68.62 -3.62
CA TRP A 53 18.93 67.28 -3.03
C TRP A 53 19.79 66.37 -3.88
N ARG A 54 20.81 65.75 -3.27
CA ARG A 54 21.72 64.80 -3.93
C ARG A 54 21.88 63.56 -3.09
N LYS A 55 22.15 62.42 -3.71
CA LYS A 55 22.57 61.21 -3.00
C LYS A 55 24.09 61.13 -2.98
N THR A 56 24.66 60.83 -1.82
CA THR A 56 26.12 60.77 -1.63
C THR A 56 26.71 59.70 -2.54
N GLY A 57 27.70 60.09 -3.35
CA GLY A 57 28.33 59.21 -4.34
C GLY A 57 27.69 59.25 -5.73
N GLU A 58 26.61 60.01 -5.91
CA GLU A 58 25.98 60.26 -7.21
C GLU A 58 26.09 61.77 -7.54
N GLU A 59 26.52 62.12 -8.76
CA GLU A 59 26.58 63.54 -9.17
C GLU A 59 25.21 64.11 -9.55
N ALA A 60 24.20 63.23 -9.68
CA ALA A 60 22.88 63.58 -10.19
C ALA A 60 21.93 64.11 -9.11
N TYR A 61 20.99 64.95 -9.52
CA TYR A 61 19.99 65.52 -8.63
C TYR A 61 18.88 64.51 -8.31
N VAL A 62 18.58 64.40 -7.02
CA VAL A 62 17.34 63.78 -6.53
C VAL A 62 16.20 64.77 -6.73
N HIS A 63 16.40 66.04 -6.37
CA HIS A 63 15.51 67.14 -6.73
C HIS A 63 16.24 68.50 -6.69
N LEU A 64 15.73 69.52 -7.39
CA LEU A 64 16.36 70.83 -7.49
C LEU A 64 15.31 71.96 -7.43
N PHE A 65 15.55 72.95 -6.56
CA PHE A 65 14.84 74.23 -6.57
C PHE A 65 15.83 75.34 -6.91
N GLN A 66 15.52 76.17 -7.90
CA GLN A 66 16.42 77.24 -8.33
C GLN A 66 15.68 78.40 -9.00
N ASN A 67 16.10 79.63 -8.69
CA ASN A 67 15.56 80.88 -9.26
C ASN A 67 14.06 81.04 -8.99
N GLY A 68 13.62 80.64 -7.80
CA GLY A 68 12.22 80.73 -7.37
C GLY A 68 11.26 79.71 -7.99
N GLU A 69 11.77 78.74 -8.75
CA GLU A 69 10.97 77.69 -9.38
C GLU A 69 11.48 76.29 -9.00
N ASP A 70 10.55 75.35 -8.89
CA ASP A 70 10.86 73.92 -8.80
C ASP A 70 11.30 73.39 -10.18
N ARG A 71 12.31 72.50 -10.22
CA ARG A 71 12.95 71.99 -11.45
C ARG A 71 12.84 70.46 -11.54
N PRO A 72 11.63 69.88 -11.66
CA PRO A 72 11.47 68.43 -11.80
C PRO A 72 12.17 67.87 -13.04
N GLU A 73 12.40 68.68 -14.09
CA GLU A 73 13.15 68.31 -15.28
C GLU A 73 14.63 68.00 -15.02
N ALA A 74 15.19 68.48 -13.91
CA ALA A 74 16.58 68.24 -13.51
C ALA A 74 16.77 66.90 -12.77
N GLN A 75 15.68 66.22 -12.42
CA GLN A 75 15.72 64.94 -11.70
C GLN A 75 16.42 63.86 -12.53
N TYR A 76 17.28 63.09 -11.86
CA TYR A 76 17.86 61.90 -12.47
C TYR A 76 16.76 60.88 -12.79
N PRO A 77 16.90 60.04 -13.85
CA PRO A 77 15.85 59.11 -14.26
C PRO A 77 15.32 58.18 -13.16
N SER A 78 16.12 57.84 -12.15
CA SER A 78 15.66 57.01 -11.03
C SER A 78 14.74 57.74 -10.04
N TYR A 79 14.80 59.08 -9.95
CA TYR A 79 13.99 59.89 -9.03
C TYR A 79 12.87 60.66 -9.73
N ARG A 80 12.82 60.58 -11.07
CA ARG A 80 11.83 61.27 -11.90
C ARG A 80 10.42 60.91 -11.47
N ASP A 81 9.59 61.94 -11.26
CA ASP A 81 8.18 61.84 -10.84
C ASP A 81 7.98 61.19 -9.46
N ARG A 82 9.06 60.93 -8.70
CA ARG A 82 9.04 60.30 -7.38
C ARG A 82 9.48 61.23 -6.26
N ALA A 83 10.31 62.23 -6.54
CA ALA A 83 10.78 63.20 -5.55
C ALA A 83 10.05 64.54 -5.72
N HIS A 84 9.50 65.09 -4.64
CA HIS A 84 8.69 66.33 -4.70
C HIS A 84 9.01 67.25 -3.53
N PHE A 85 9.20 68.54 -3.77
CA PHE A 85 9.20 69.54 -2.68
C PHE A 85 7.77 69.78 -2.18
N PHE A 86 7.63 70.41 -1.01
CA PHE A 86 6.38 70.98 -0.53
C PHE A 86 6.33 72.47 -0.89
N PRO A 87 5.72 72.89 -2.01
CA PRO A 87 5.88 74.26 -2.53
C PRO A 87 5.40 75.33 -1.54
N GLU A 88 4.34 75.02 -0.79
CA GLU A 88 3.76 75.90 0.23
C GLU A 88 4.60 76.05 1.51
N GLN A 89 5.72 75.33 1.61
CA GLN A 89 6.59 75.31 2.79
C GLN A 89 7.97 75.91 2.50
N ILE A 90 8.34 76.08 1.23
CA ILE A 90 9.63 76.62 0.79
C ILE A 90 9.83 78.05 1.33
N PHE A 91 8.80 78.91 1.24
CA PHE A 91 8.87 80.29 1.74
C PHE A 91 8.90 80.38 3.28
N LYS A 92 8.65 79.27 3.98
CA LYS A 92 8.76 79.16 5.44
C LYS A 92 10.11 78.59 5.87
N GLY A 93 11.04 78.37 4.93
CA GLY A 93 12.35 77.78 5.20
C GLY A 93 12.34 76.25 5.31
N ASN A 94 11.28 75.57 4.87
CA ASN A 94 11.24 74.11 4.86
C ASN A 94 11.42 73.59 3.42
N PHE A 95 12.54 72.93 3.20
CA PHE A 95 12.99 72.38 1.92
C PHE A 95 13.02 70.84 1.93
N SER A 96 12.19 70.24 2.78
CA SER A 96 12.02 68.80 2.82
C SER A 96 11.46 68.30 1.49
N ILE A 97 11.82 67.08 1.10
CA ILE A 97 11.23 66.40 -0.06
C ILE A 97 10.47 65.16 0.36
N LEU A 98 9.37 64.87 -0.34
CA LEU A 98 8.70 63.59 -0.33
C LEU A 98 9.32 62.72 -1.43
N LEU A 99 9.85 61.55 -1.06
CA LEU A 99 10.31 60.54 -2.00
C LEU A 99 9.33 59.37 -2.00
N GLU A 100 8.71 59.10 -3.15
CA GLU A 100 7.67 58.09 -3.36
C GLU A 100 8.22 56.83 -4.06
N ASN A 101 7.46 55.74 -3.94
CA ASN A 101 7.77 54.43 -4.52
C ASN A 101 9.19 53.96 -4.15
N ILE A 102 9.48 53.89 -2.85
CA ILE A 102 10.81 53.56 -2.33
C ILE A 102 11.26 52.17 -2.76
N THR A 103 12.50 52.05 -3.24
CA THR A 103 13.14 50.81 -3.63
C THR A 103 14.33 50.50 -2.71
N VAL A 104 14.80 49.25 -2.67
CA VAL A 104 16.01 48.89 -1.91
C VAL A 104 17.23 49.73 -2.31
N LYS A 105 17.29 50.20 -3.57
CA LYS A 105 18.37 51.04 -4.10
C LYS A 105 18.38 52.46 -3.51
N ASP A 106 17.28 52.91 -2.91
CA ASP A 106 17.17 54.23 -2.28
C ASP A 106 17.81 54.26 -0.88
N THR A 107 18.29 53.12 -0.37
CA THR A 107 19.12 53.11 0.85
C THR A 107 20.39 53.93 0.65
N GLY A 108 20.75 54.75 1.63
CA GLY A 108 21.98 55.56 1.57
C GLY A 108 21.84 56.95 2.19
N ILE A 109 22.88 57.77 1.99
CA ILE A 109 22.99 59.11 2.57
C ILE A 109 22.60 60.15 1.51
N TYR A 110 21.53 60.87 1.75
CA TYR A 110 21.09 62.04 0.97
C TYR A 110 21.67 63.30 1.60
N ARG A 111 21.88 64.33 0.78
CA ARG A 111 22.37 65.64 1.22
C ARG A 111 21.41 66.70 0.72
N CYS A 112 20.92 67.50 1.63
CA CYS A 112 20.26 68.76 1.32
C CYS A 112 21.32 69.86 1.39
N VAL A 113 21.51 70.59 0.29
CA VAL A 113 22.44 71.72 0.22
C VAL A 113 21.63 72.97 -0.13
N VAL A 114 21.64 73.95 0.77
CA VAL A 114 20.91 75.21 0.65
C VAL A 114 21.91 76.32 0.40
N TYR A 115 21.77 77.01 -0.73
CA TYR A 115 22.55 78.17 -1.12
C TYR A 115 21.67 79.42 -0.98
N SER A 116 22.17 80.39 -0.23
CA SER A 116 21.67 81.76 -0.17
C SER A 116 22.72 82.70 -0.79
N ASP A 117 22.36 83.94 -1.08
CA ASP A 117 23.31 84.95 -1.60
C ASP A 117 24.53 85.19 -0.70
N GLN A 118 24.40 84.88 0.60
CA GLN A 118 25.41 85.19 1.63
C GLN A 118 26.15 83.95 2.12
N ASP A 119 25.51 82.79 2.15
CA ASP A 119 26.02 81.59 2.82
C ASP A 119 25.50 80.29 2.18
N VAL A 120 26.18 79.18 2.52
CA VAL A 120 25.80 77.82 2.13
C VAL A 120 25.70 76.96 3.37
N GLY A 121 24.65 76.15 3.46
CA GLY A 121 24.45 75.17 4.51
C GLY A 121 24.13 73.80 3.94
N GLU A 122 24.60 72.73 4.60
CA GLU A 122 24.28 71.35 4.22
C GLU A 122 23.92 70.48 5.41
N ILE A 123 23.05 69.49 5.19
CA ILE A 123 22.76 68.44 6.17
C ILE A 123 22.64 67.07 5.49
N PRO A 124 23.29 66.02 6.03
CA PRO A 124 23.08 64.65 5.57
C PRO A 124 21.82 64.04 6.20
N VAL A 125 21.04 63.33 5.39
CA VAL A 125 19.86 62.56 5.80
C VAL A 125 20.07 61.11 5.36
N THR A 126 20.08 60.17 6.30
CA THR A 126 20.38 58.77 6.00
C THR A 126 19.10 57.93 6.00
N ILE A 127 18.84 57.22 4.90
CA ILE A 127 17.92 56.07 4.89
C ILE A 127 18.75 54.84 5.27
N GLN A 128 18.55 54.32 6.48
CA GLN A 128 19.39 53.26 7.06
C GLN A 128 19.14 51.91 6.40
N HIS A 129 17.87 51.54 6.24
CA HIS A 129 17.44 50.33 5.57
C HIS A 129 15.99 50.51 5.09
N VAL A 130 15.61 49.66 4.13
CA VAL A 130 14.24 49.56 3.62
C VAL A 130 13.61 48.31 4.21
N GLU A 131 12.54 48.47 5.00
CA GLU A 131 11.74 47.38 5.55
C GLU A 131 11.07 46.60 4.40
N ARG A 132 11.20 45.27 4.46
CA ARG A 132 10.63 44.32 3.50
C ARG A 132 9.46 43.60 4.17
N VAL A 133 8.59 42.99 3.36
CA VAL A 133 7.57 42.07 3.87
C VAL A 133 8.23 40.99 4.72
N VAL A 134 7.87 40.94 6.01
CA VAL A 134 8.29 39.87 6.92
C VAL A 134 7.13 38.91 7.08
N VAL A 135 7.37 37.64 6.74
CA VAL A 135 6.44 36.55 7.06
C VAL A 135 6.91 35.93 8.36
N THR A 136 6.05 36.00 9.37
CA THR A 136 6.27 35.34 10.66
C THR A 136 5.54 34.00 10.62
N GLY A 137 6.32 32.93 10.50
CA GLY A 137 5.86 31.57 10.77
C GLY A 137 6.18 31.17 12.20
N GLU A 138 5.56 30.11 12.68
CA GLU A 138 5.92 29.51 13.95
C GLU A 138 7.16 28.61 13.76
N ASP A 139 8.31 29.01 14.32
CA ASP A 139 9.57 28.22 14.33
C ASP A 139 9.48 26.91 15.14
N GLN A 140 8.27 26.52 15.58
CA GLN A 140 8.03 25.35 16.40
C GLN A 140 7.47 24.19 15.59
N ILE A 141 7.90 22.99 15.96
CA ILE A 141 7.35 21.74 15.44
C ILE A 141 5.89 21.64 15.86
N VAL A 142 4.98 21.56 14.89
CA VAL A 142 3.55 21.38 15.15
C VAL A 142 3.28 19.91 15.48
N PHE A 143 2.60 19.70 16.60
CA PHE A 143 2.15 18.39 17.06
C PHE A 143 0.66 18.23 16.76
N GLY A 144 0.31 17.14 16.08
CA GLY A 144 -1.08 16.81 15.76
C GLY A 144 -1.40 15.36 16.07
N ARG A 145 -2.67 14.97 15.90
CA ARG A 145 -3.10 13.57 15.88
C ARG A 145 -3.70 13.26 14.53
N VAL A 146 -3.45 12.05 14.02
CA VAL A 146 -4.07 11.59 12.77
C VAL A 146 -5.61 11.63 12.90
N GLY A 147 -6.28 12.22 11.90
CA GLY A 147 -7.73 12.42 11.85
C GLY A 147 -8.23 13.73 12.48
N GLU A 148 -7.39 14.46 13.23
CA GLU A 148 -7.73 15.77 13.79
C GLU A 148 -7.30 16.90 12.83
N GLU A 149 -7.62 18.15 13.17
CA GLU A 149 -7.15 19.32 12.43
C GLU A 149 -5.86 19.89 13.03
N VAL A 150 -5.01 20.48 12.19
CA VAL A 150 -3.83 21.25 12.61
C VAL A 150 -3.84 22.62 11.95
N VAL A 151 -3.28 23.61 12.63
CA VAL A 151 -3.15 24.97 12.12
C VAL A 151 -1.66 25.27 11.95
N LEU A 152 -1.26 25.63 10.74
CA LEU A 152 0.08 26.10 10.44
C LEU A 152 0.05 27.62 10.35
N ASN A 153 0.76 28.27 11.26
CA ASN A 153 0.72 29.72 11.40
C ASN A 153 1.52 30.41 10.28
N CYS A 154 0.91 31.41 9.65
CA CYS A 154 1.58 32.32 8.73
C CYS A 154 0.97 33.72 8.88
N MET A 155 1.74 34.61 9.50
CA MET A 155 1.34 35.99 9.74
C MET A 155 2.22 36.93 8.93
N VAL A 156 1.60 37.79 8.15
CA VAL A 156 2.26 38.84 7.35
C VAL A 156 2.02 40.16 8.05
N ASP A 157 3.00 41.06 7.99
CA ASP A 157 2.87 42.39 8.58
C ASP A 157 1.56 43.09 8.14
N SER A 158 0.74 43.43 9.13
CA SER A 158 -0.60 44.01 8.99
C SER A 158 -0.63 45.43 8.41
N HIS A 159 0.54 46.09 8.31
CA HIS A 159 0.65 47.43 7.74
C HIS A 159 0.50 47.48 6.22
N ILE A 160 0.58 46.32 5.53
CA ILE A 160 0.40 46.21 4.08
C ILE A 160 -1.04 45.72 3.79
N PRO A 161 -1.87 46.49 3.07
CA PRO A 161 -3.22 46.07 2.73
C PRO A 161 -3.21 44.78 1.87
N PRO A 162 -4.16 43.85 2.06
CA PRO A 162 -4.19 42.58 1.33
C PRO A 162 -4.24 42.68 -0.20
N GLN A 163 -4.60 43.86 -0.72
CA GLN A 163 -4.68 44.18 -2.15
C GLN A 163 -3.31 44.32 -2.82
N HIS A 164 -2.24 44.48 -2.03
CA HIS A 164 -0.86 44.59 -2.51
C HIS A 164 -0.08 43.26 -2.47
N PHE A 165 -0.77 42.16 -2.11
CA PHE A 165 -0.23 40.82 -2.24
C PHE A 165 -0.68 40.24 -3.58
N ASP A 166 0.28 39.94 -4.45
CA ASP A 166 0.03 39.30 -5.74
C ASP A 166 -0.40 37.84 -5.53
N GLU A 167 0.31 37.14 -4.64
CA GLU A 167 0.13 35.73 -4.38
C GLU A 167 0.54 35.35 -2.95
N VAL A 168 -0.28 34.54 -2.29
CA VAL A 168 0.11 33.81 -1.06
C VAL A 168 -0.12 32.33 -1.30
N SER A 169 0.93 31.54 -1.19
CA SER A 169 0.88 30.10 -1.46
C SER A 169 1.40 29.30 -0.27
N TRP A 170 0.69 28.23 0.07
CA TRP A 170 1.20 27.17 0.93
C TRP A 170 1.70 26.02 0.08
N LYS A 171 2.93 25.60 0.33
CA LYS A 171 3.63 24.56 -0.41
C LYS A 171 4.17 23.52 0.56
N LYS A 172 3.99 22.24 0.28
CA LYS A 172 4.69 21.18 1.00
C LYS A 172 6.05 20.96 0.32
N VAL A 173 7.12 21.01 1.10
CA VAL A 173 8.49 20.81 0.62
C VAL A 173 8.87 19.35 0.91
N ASP A 174 8.99 18.54 -0.15
CA ASP A 174 9.43 17.15 -0.01
C ASP A 174 10.97 17.04 -0.09
N LYS A 175 11.53 15.99 0.53
CA LYS A 175 12.98 15.72 0.59
C LYS A 175 13.60 15.46 -0.79
N LYS A 176 12.78 15.18 -1.81
CA LYS A 176 13.18 14.97 -3.21
C LYS A 176 13.14 16.27 -4.05
N SER A 177 12.92 17.41 -3.42
CA SER A 177 12.74 18.72 -4.06
C SER A 177 11.43 18.86 -4.87
N ASP A 178 10.50 17.92 -4.72
CA ASP A 178 9.14 18.10 -5.24
C ASP A 178 8.38 19.08 -4.34
N ILE A 179 7.88 20.15 -4.94
CA ILE A 179 7.09 21.18 -4.29
C ILE A 179 5.63 20.92 -4.62
N VAL A 180 4.85 20.53 -3.62
CA VAL A 180 3.41 20.25 -3.79
C VAL A 180 2.61 21.46 -3.35
N LEU A 181 1.81 22.04 -4.25
CA LEU A 181 0.92 23.15 -3.92
C LEU A 181 -0.23 22.65 -3.04
N VAL A 182 -0.31 23.20 -1.81
CA VAL A 182 -1.31 22.82 -0.79
C VAL A 182 -2.53 23.73 -0.87
N LEU A 183 -2.32 25.04 -0.97
CA LEU A 183 -3.39 26.03 -1.09
C LEU A 183 -2.87 27.33 -1.69
N LEU A 184 -3.68 27.99 -2.53
CA LEU A 184 -3.34 29.21 -3.23
C LEU A 184 -4.35 30.33 -2.95
N PHE A 185 -3.85 31.51 -2.63
CA PHE A 185 -4.60 32.76 -2.58
C PHE A 185 -3.98 33.74 -3.60
N GLN A 186 -4.79 34.23 -4.53
CA GLN A 186 -4.34 35.13 -5.59
C GLN A 186 -5.46 36.12 -5.93
N ASN A 187 -5.11 37.38 -6.17
CA ASN A 187 -6.05 38.44 -6.58
C ASN A 187 -7.30 38.54 -5.67
N GLY A 188 -7.13 38.41 -4.35
CA GLY A 188 -8.24 38.51 -3.38
C GLY A 188 -9.14 37.27 -3.30
N THR A 189 -8.79 36.18 -3.98
CA THR A 189 -9.60 34.95 -4.04
C THR A 189 -8.77 33.70 -3.70
N ILE A 190 -9.44 32.69 -3.14
CA ILE A 190 -8.82 31.40 -2.79
C ILE A 190 -9.10 30.41 -3.92
N PHE A 191 -8.08 29.71 -4.40
CA PHE A 191 -8.14 28.73 -5.48
C PHE A 191 -7.89 27.30 -4.96
N PRO A 192 -8.89 26.66 -4.32
CA PRO A 192 -8.73 25.29 -3.84
C PRO A 192 -8.56 24.28 -4.98
N GLU A 193 -9.15 24.56 -6.16
CA GLU A 193 -9.09 23.69 -7.33
C GLU A 193 -7.68 23.51 -7.90
N SER A 194 -6.81 24.51 -7.73
CA SER A 194 -5.41 24.49 -8.16
C SER A 194 -4.52 23.65 -7.24
N SER A 195 -5.02 23.26 -6.06
CA SER A 195 -4.28 22.47 -5.08
C SER A 195 -4.12 21.03 -5.56
N HIS A 196 -3.08 20.37 -5.09
CA HIS A 196 -2.89 18.95 -5.33
C HIS A 196 -4.08 18.12 -4.78
N GLU A 197 -4.45 17.05 -5.47
CA GLU A 197 -5.63 16.21 -5.16
C GLU A 197 -5.68 15.78 -3.68
N HIS A 198 -4.53 15.47 -3.10
CA HIS A 198 -4.35 15.10 -1.68
C HIS A 198 -4.78 16.17 -0.66
N TYR A 199 -4.69 17.45 -1.01
CA TYR A 199 -5.00 18.58 -0.12
C TYR A 199 -6.33 19.26 -0.43
N ARG A 200 -6.91 18.96 -1.61
CA ARG A 200 -8.23 19.42 -2.00
C ARG A 200 -9.26 19.07 -0.91
N ASP A 201 -10.12 20.02 -0.59
CA ASP A 201 -11.16 19.93 0.46
C ASP A 201 -10.68 19.74 1.92
N ARG A 202 -9.36 19.57 2.16
CA ARG A 202 -8.78 19.47 3.50
C ARG A 202 -8.05 20.73 3.95
N ALA A 203 -7.52 21.50 3.00
CA ALA A 203 -6.77 22.73 3.24
C ALA A 203 -7.66 23.98 3.10
N GLU A 204 -7.69 24.84 4.11
CA GLU A 204 -8.43 26.11 4.06
C GLU A 204 -7.73 27.27 4.78
N PHE A 205 -7.95 28.49 4.30
CA PHE A 205 -7.57 29.73 4.99
C PHE A 205 -8.67 30.24 5.91
N PHE A 206 -8.28 31.00 6.94
CA PHE A 206 -9.20 31.75 7.79
C PHE A 206 -9.67 33.03 7.10
N ARG A 207 -10.74 32.93 6.30
CA ARG A 207 -11.24 34.05 5.46
C ARG A 207 -11.44 35.38 6.19
N GLU A 208 -11.90 35.33 7.44
CA GLU A 208 -12.17 36.51 8.27
C GLU A 208 -10.89 37.19 8.81
N GLU A 209 -9.78 36.47 8.82
CA GLU A 209 -8.49 36.92 9.37
C GLU A 209 -7.51 37.40 8.27
N ILE A 210 -7.77 37.08 7.00
CA ILE A 210 -6.98 37.55 5.85
C ILE A 210 -6.84 39.09 5.82
N PRO A 211 -7.90 39.90 6.07
CA PRO A 211 -7.77 41.35 6.12
C PRO A 211 -6.81 41.89 7.20
N LYS A 212 -6.47 41.06 8.19
CA LYS A 212 -5.54 41.39 9.28
C LYS A 212 -4.11 40.89 9.02
N GLY A 213 -3.84 40.35 7.82
CA GLY A 213 -2.53 39.78 7.47
C GLY A 213 -2.32 38.34 7.93
N ASN A 214 -3.37 37.64 8.38
CA ASN A 214 -3.25 36.25 8.82
C ASN A 214 -3.62 35.28 7.68
N PHE A 215 -2.60 34.62 7.14
CA PHE A 215 -2.70 33.61 6.08
C PHE A 215 -2.41 32.20 6.59
N SER A 216 -2.71 31.94 7.86
CA SER A 216 -2.53 30.62 8.46
C SER A 216 -3.35 29.56 7.74
N LEU A 217 -2.76 28.37 7.58
CA LEU A 217 -3.39 27.22 6.94
C LEU A 217 -4.06 26.36 8.00
N ARG A 218 -5.36 26.10 7.85
CA ARG A 218 -6.05 25.03 8.58
C ARG A 218 -6.07 23.78 7.70
N LEU A 219 -5.45 22.70 8.17
CA LEU A 219 -5.45 21.39 7.51
C LEU A 219 -6.32 20.42 8.32
N LYS A 220 -7.45 20.00 7.75
CA LYS A 220 -8.42 19.08 8.36
C LYS A 220 -8.06 17.61 8.09
N ASN A 221 -8.49 16.73 8.99
CA ASN A 221 -8.37 15.28 8.85
C ASN A 221 -6.93 14.87 8.48
N VAL A 222 -5.96 15.28 9.30
CA VAL A 222 -4.54 15.07 9.06
C VAL A 222 -4.21 13.59 8.91
N GLN A 223 -3.42 13.24 7.91
CA GLN A 223 -2.99 11.87 7.57
C GLN A 223 -1.50 11.70 7.91
N THR A 224 -0.99 10.46 8.02
CA THR A 224 0.45 10.27 8.30
C THR A 224 1.31 10.86 7.18
N ALA A 225 0.84 10.79 5.95
CA ALA A 225 1.46 11.37 4.76
C ALA A 225 1.61 12.89 4.82
N ASP A 226 0.86 13.58 5.68
CA ASP A 226 0.95 15.03 5.85
C ASP A 226 2.16 15.46 6.67
N LYS A 227 2.84 14.52 7.33
CA LYS A 227 4.10 14.81 8.01
C LYS A 227 5.12 15.39 7.03
N GLY A 228 5.82 16.44 7.45
CA GLY A 228 6.84 17.10 6.63
C GLY A 228 6.88 18.61 6.83
N GLU A 229 7.66 19.27 5.99
CA GLU A 229 7.86 20.71 6.01
C GLU A 229 6.88 21.39 5.06
N TYR A 230 6.27 22.47 5.55
CA TYR A 230 5.36 23.31 4.80
C TYR A 230 5.94 24.72 4.76
N MET A 231 5.86 25.36 3.59
CA MET A 231 6.35 26.70 3.35
C MET A 231 5.16 27.61 2.99
N CYS A 232 4.98 28.67 3.76
CA CYS A 232 4.15 29.80 3.40
C CYS A 232 5.02 30.78 2.62
N GLU A 233 4.69 31.03 1.36
CA GLU A 233 5.40 31.98 0.49
C GLU A 233 4.46 33.10 0.07
N VAL A 234 4.90 34.34 0.30
CA VAL A 234 4.15 35.57 0.05
C VAL A 234 4.91 36.38 -0.99
N HIS A 235 4.23 36.65 -2.10
CA HIS A 235 4.68 37.53 -3.18
C HIS A 235 3.90 38.83 -3.08
N ALA A 236 4.62 39.91 -2.81
CA ALA A 236 4.14 41.28 -2.92
C ALA A 236 4.86 41.96 -4.08
N GLU A 237 4.27 43.07 -4.57
CA GLU A 237 4.66 43.78 -5.80
C GLU A 237 6.18 43.98 -5.98
N TYR A 238 6.92 44.17 -4.88
CA TYR A 238 8.38 44.39 -4.90
C TYR A 238 9.18 43.46 -3.97
N SER A 239 8.56 42.49 -3.30
CA SER A 239 9.27 41.59 -2.36
C SER A 239 8.65 40.21 -2.26
N VAL A 240 9.52 39.20 -2.16
CA VAL A 240 9.14 37.83 -1.83
C VAL A 240 9.68 37.50 -0.43
N SER A 241 8.84 36.88 0.38
CA SER A 241 9.18 36.46 1.73
C SER A 241 8.49 35.14 2.05
N SER A 242 9.13 34.29 2.84
CA SER A 242 8.61 32.98 3.17
C SER A 242 8.93 32.59 4.61
N ALA A 243 8.10 31.71 5.15
CA ALA A 243 8.31 31.06 6.43
C ALA A 243 7.99 29.57 6.32
N THR A 244 8.76 28.73 7.00
CA THR A 244 8.54 27.28 7.01
C THR A 244 8.05 26.80 8.37
N VAL A 245 7.22 25.76 8.36
CA VAL A 245 6.64 25.12 9.54
C VAL A 245 6.73 23.61 9.34
N GLU A 246 7.23 22.88 10.33
CA GLU A 246 7.34 21.41 10.28
C GLU A 246 6.22 20.75 11.08
N ILE A 247 5.46 19.87 10.44
CA ILE A 247 4.62 18.88 11.12
C ILE A 247 5.54 17.69 11.48
N GLY A 248 6.10 17.69 12.70
CA GLY A 248 7.18 16.75 13.05
C GLY A 248 6.72 15.45 13.72
N ARG A 249 5.72 15.48 14.60
CA ARG A 249 5.16 14.26 15.21
C ARG A 249 3.64 14.25 15.17
N LEU A 250 3.11 13.14 14.64
CA LEU A 250 1.70 12.82 14.66
C LEU A 250 1.44 11.73 15.71
N GLY A 251 0.46 11.96 16.57
CA GLY A 251 -0.07 10.95 17.48
C GLY A 251 -0.97 9.95 16.74
N MET A 252 -1.07 8.74 17.28
CA MET A 252 -1.98 7.71 16.79
C MET A 252 -3.45 8.14 16.94
N SER A 253 -4.26 7.94 15.90
CA SER A 253 -5.72 8.09 16.00
C SER A 253 -6.32 6.99 16.88
N ALA A 254 -7.57 7.16 17.33
CA ALA A 254 -8.28 6.12 18.08
C ALA A 254 -8.34 4.79 17.29
N LEU A 255 -8.49 4.87 15.97
CA LEU A 255 -8.54 3.71 15.09
C LEU A 255 -7.19 2.97 15.04
N HIS A 256 -6.07 3.70 14.98
CA HIS A 256 -4.72 3.10 15.09
C HIS A 256 -4.55 2.33 16.40
N ILE A 257 -4.99 2.93 17.51
CA ILE A 257 -4.88 2.31 18.84
C ILE A 257 -5.71 1.03 18.91
N ILE A 258 -6.96 1.06 18.42
CA ILE A 258 -7.84 -0.12 18.39
C ILE A 258 -7.22 -1.23 17.55
N THR A 259 -6.74 -0.91 16.35
CA THR A 259 -6.08 -1.90 15.46
C THR A 259 -4.85 -2.52 16.14
N LEU A 260 -4.03 -1.70 16.78
CA LEU A 260 -2.85 -2.18 17.50
C LEU A 260 -3.22 -3.08 18.69
N MET A 261 -4.28 -2.73 19.43
CA MET A 261 -4.81 -3.56 20.51
C MET A 261 -5.31 -4.92 20.00
N LEU A 262 -5.98 -4.98 18.85
CA LEU A 262 -6.40 -6.24 18.23
C LEU A 262 -5.21 -7.12 17.84
N CYS A 263 -4.13 -6.53 17.30
CA CYS A 263 -2.88 -7.25 17.02
C CYS A 263 -2.25 -7.81 18.31
N PHE A 264 -2.21 -7.03 19.39
CA PHE A 264 -1.68 -7.50 20.67
C PHE A 264 -2.55 -8.58 21.33
N ILE A 265 -3.88 -8.47 21.23
CA ILE A 265 -4.82 -9.51 21.70
C ILE A 265 -4.58 -10.81 20.91
N SER A 266 -4.46 -10.73 19.59
CA SER A 266 -4.13 -11.87 18.73
C SER A 266 -2.82 -12.54 19.15
N LEU A 267 -1.75 -11.77 19.36
CA LEU A 267 -0.46 -12.28 19.83
C LEU A 267 -0.56 -12.94 21.22
N PHE A 268 -1.21 -12.26 22.16
CA PHE A 268 -1.37 -12.74 23.53
C PHE A 268 -2.12 -14.08 23.55
N VAL A 269 -3.27 -14.16 22.89
CA VAL A 269 -4.07 -15.38 22.82
C VAL A 269 -3.29 -16.51 22.14
N THR A 270 -2.58 -16.20 21.05
CA THR A 270 -1.75 -17.17 20.35
C THR A 270 -0.67 -17.76 21.27
N PHE A 271 0.08 -16.91 21.98
CA PHE A 271 1.16 -17.36 22.86
C PHE A 271 0.65 -18.17 24.06
N VAL A 272 -0.39 -17.67 24.73
CA VAL A 272 -0.97 -18.29 25.94
C VAL A 272 -1.56 -19.66 25.62
N LEU A 273 -2.22 -19.82 24.47
CA LEU A 273 -2.90 -21.08 24.13
C LEU A 273 -1.99 -22.09 23.40
N SER A 274 -0.86 -21.66 22.82
CA SER A 274 0.03 -22.57 22.07
C SER A 274 0.63 -23.68 22.93
N ILE A 275 1.08 -23.37 24.15
CA ILE A 275 1.66 -24.35 25.07
C ILE A 275 0.64 -25.42 25.49
N PRO A 276 -0.54 -25.07 26.06
CA PRO A 276 -1.51 -26.08 26.47
C PRO A 276 -1.99 -26.92 25.28
N VAL A 277 -2.21 -26.33 24.10
CA VAL A 277 -2.60 -27.10 22.91
C VAL A 277 -1.52 -28.10 22.52
N THR A 278 -0.25 -27.69 22.47
CA THR A 278 0.85 -28.62 22.15
C THR A 278 0.91 -29.79 23.14
N ILE A 279 0.71 -29.52 24.44
CA ILE A 279 0.66 -30.56 25.48
C ILE A 279 -0.51 -31.51 25.22
N TYR A 280 -1.71 -30.99 24.93
CA TYR A 280 -2.88 -31.82 24.67
C TYR A 280 -2.74 -32.67 23.40
N ILE A 281 -2.18 -32.11 22.31
CA ILE A 281 -1.91 -32.87 21.08
C ILE A 281 -0.92 -34.00 21.38
N SER A 282 0.19 -33.71 22.07
CA SER A 282 1.22 -34.72 22.38
C SER A 282 0.69 -35.87 23.25
N ARG A 283 -0.27 -35.57 24.14
CA ARG A 283 -0.93 -36.57 25.00
C ARG A 283 -2.11 -37.29 24.33
N LYS A 284 -2.48 -36.91 23.10
CA LYS A 284 -3.68 -37.40 22.39
C LYS A 284 -4.96 -37.27 23.23
N ASP A 285 -5.07 -36.20 24.01
CA ASP A 285 -6.23 -35.93 24.89
C ASP A 285 -7.40 -35.37 24.08
N THR A 286 -8.50 -36.12 24.00
CA THR A 286 -9.72 -35.78 23.24
C THR A 286 -10.86 -35.25 24.13
N GLY A 287 -10.56 -34.84 25.37
CA GLY A 287 -11.56 -34.28 26.27
C GLY A 287 -12.17 -32.95 25.78
N LYS A 288 -13.32 -32.57 26.37
CA LYS A 288 -14.03 -31.32 26.01
C LYS A 288 -13.17 -30.06 26.23
N LYS A 289 -12.36 -30.03 27.30
CA LYS A 289 -11.48 -28.89 27.62
C LYS A 289 -10.43 -28.61 26.52
N PRO A 290 -9.59 -29.59 26.09
CA PRO A 290 -8.71 -29.44 24.93
C PRO A 290 -9.42 -28.93 23.67
N MET A 291 -10.63 -29.42 23.39
CA MET A 291 -11.42 -29.02 22.22
C MET A 291 -11.77 -27.52 22.25
N TYR A 292 -12.29 -27.02 23.37
CA TYR A 292 -12.59 -25.58 23.52
C TYR A 292 -11.35 -24.69 23.43
N ILE A 293 -10.23 -25.12 24.01
CA ILE A 293 -8.96 -24.36 23.95
C ILE A 293 -8.46 -24.26 22.51
N ASN A 294 -8.52 -25.36 21.74
CA ASN A 294 -8.18 -25.35 20.32
C ASN A 294 -9.11 -24.44 19.51
N TYR A 295 -10.41 -24.47 19.78
CA TYR A 295 -11.37 -23.59 19.09
C TYR A 295 -11.05 -22.12 19.36
N LEU A 296 -10.72 -21.78 20.60
CA LEU A 296 -10.32 -20.43 20.96
C LEU A 296 -9.02 -20.02 20.25
N GLN A 297 -8.04 -20.91 20.15
CA GLN A 297 -6.77 -20.65 19.45
C GLN A 297 -6.96 -20.48 17.94
N VAL A 298 -7.89 -21.21 17.31
CA VAL A 298 -8.18 -21.08 15.88
C VAL A 298 -9.03 -19.82 15.61
N LEU A 299 -10.06 -19.55 16.40
CA LEU A 299 -11.01 -18.48 16.11
C LEU A 299 -10.50 -17.10 16.51
N CYS A 300 -10.02 -16.94 17.75
CA CYS A 300 -9.80 -15.63 18.33
C CYS A 300 -8.69 -14.83 17.61
N PRO A 301 -7.47 -15.35 17.37
CA PRO A 301 -6.43 -14.61 16.66
C PRO A 301 -6.85 -14.23 15.23
N ASN A 302 -7.49 -15.15 14.51
CA ASN A 302 -7.88 -14.94 13.11
C ASN A 302 -9.04 -13.95 12.95
N ILE A 303 -10.02 -13.97 13.85
CA ILE A 303 -11.09 -12.97 13.88
C ILE A 303 -10.53 -11.59 14.26
N CYS A 304 -9.68 -11.53 15.30
CA CYS A 304 -9.05 -10.27 15.70
C CYS A 304 -8.23 -9.66 14.56
N LEU A 305 -7.44 -10.48 13.85
CA LEU A 305 -6.67 -10.03 12.70
C LEU A 305 -7.53 -9.62 11.52
N SER A 306 -8.61 -10.35 11.23
CA SER A 306 -9.54 -9.96 10.17
C SER A 306 -10.15 -8.58 10.44
N ILE A 307 -10.59 -8.32 11.68
CA ILE A 307 -11.10 -7.00 12.09
C ILE A 307 -9.98 -5.96 12.02
N ALA A 308 -8.78 -6.26 12.51
CA ALA A 308 -7.63 -5.35 12.46
C ALA A 308 -7.29 -4.92 11.03
N PHE A 309 -7.30 -5.86 10.08
CA PHE A 309 -7.09 -5.56 8.67
C PHE A 309 -8.21 -4.73 8.04
N VAL A 310 -9.47 -4.92 8.46
CA VAL A 310 -10.58 -4.05 8.02
C VAL A 310 -10.39 -2.62 8.54
N LEU A 311 -10.03 -2.45 9.82
CA LEU A 311 -9.76 -1.14 10.38
C LEU A 311 -8.56 -0.47 9.73
N TRP A 312 -7.52 -1.23 9.37
CA TRP A 312 -6.38 -0.74 8.59
C TRP A 312 -6.79 -0.06 7.28
N GLY A 313 -7.79 -0.62 6.58
CA GLY A 313 -8.29 -0.05 5.33
C GLY A 313 -9.06 1.24 5.48
N VAL A 314 -9.64 1.49 6.66
CA VAL A 314 -10.29 2.76 6.96
C VAL A 314 -9.27 3.84 7.34
N ILE A 315 -8.09 3.43 7.82
CA ILE A 315 -6.98 4.34 8.13
C ILE A 315 -6.31 4.75 6.81
N GLU A 316 -5.47 3.88 6.26
CA GLU A 316 -4.53 4.20 5.18
C GLU A 316 -4.26 2.99 4.25
N GLY A 317 -4.83 1.82 4.53
CA GLY A 317 -4.70 0.62 3.71
C GLY A 317 -5.51 0.72 2.42
N SER A 318 -5.02 0.09 1.35
CA SER A 318 -5.78 0.05 0.09
C SER A 318 -6.96 -0.92 0.22
N VAL A 319 -8.09 -0.63 -0.45
CA VAL A 319 -9.28 -1.50 -0.43
C VAL A 319 -8.93 -2.93 -0.86
N VAL A 320 -8.03 -3.06 -1.84
CA VAL A 320 -7.56 -4.34 -2.37
C VAL A 320 -6.76 -5.13 -1.33
N GLU A 321 -5.78 -4.48 -0.69
CA GLU A 321 -4.94 -5.05 0.36
C GLU A 321 -5.80 -5.57 1.52
N VAL A 322 -6.74 -4.74 1.96
CA VAL A 322 -7.61 -4.96 3.11
C VAL A 322 -8.57 -6.12 2.88
N THR A 323 -9.24 -6.11 1.74
CA THR A 323 -10.20 -7.16 1.38
C THR A 323 -9.48 -8.51 1.35
N MET A 324 -8.28 -8.58 0.75
CA MET A 324 -7.49 -9.80 0.69
C MET A 324 -7.03 -10.29 2.06
N CYS A 325 -6.36 -9.43 2.83
CA CYS A 325 -5.82 -9.82 4.12
C CYS A 325 -6.93 -10.22 5.10
N ALA A 326 -8.06 -9.51 5.12
CA ALA A 326 -9.21 -9.87 5.95
C ALA A 326 -9.80 -11.23 5.55
N VAL A 327 -10.00 -11.48 4.25
CA VAL A 327 -10.53 -12.74 3.72
C VAL A 327 -9.59 -13.90 3.99
N ILE A 328 -8.28 -13.73 3.85
CA ILE A 328 -7.28 -14.77 4.13
C ILE A 328 -7.34 -15.22 5.59
N ASN A 329 -7.41 -14.29 6.55
CA ASN A 329 -7.52 -14.67 7.97
C ASN A 329 -8.83 -15.42 8.26
N LEU A 330 -9.94 -15.07 7.59
CA LEU A 330 -11.21 -15.79 7.72
C LEU A 330 -11.17 -17.18 7.08
N THR A 331 -10.60 -17.30 5.88
CA THR A 331 -10.49 -18.60 5.19
C THR A 331 -9.51 -19.53 5.91
N ARG A 332 -8.48 -18.99 6.58
CA ARG A 332 -7.57 -19.76 7.43
C ARG A 332 -8.32 -20.54 8.51
N ILE A 333 -9.37 -19.98 9.11
CA ILE A 333 -10.20 -20.68 10.11
C ILE A 333 -10.74 -22.01 9.53
N LEU A 334 -11.26 -21.98 8.29
CA LEU A 334 -11.80 -23.17 7.62
C LEU A 334 -10.72 -24.22 7.31
N LEU A 335 -9.53 -23.76 6.90
CA LEU A 335 -8.39 -24.63 6.60
C LEU A 335 -7.81 -25.27 7.87
N LEU A 336 -7.72 -24.51 8.97
CA LEU A 336 -7.23 -25.00 10.25
C LEU A 336 -8.17 -26.03 10.89
N PHE A 337 -9.48 -25.84 10.79
CA PHE A 337 -10.44 -26.85 11.24
C PHE A 337 -10.34 -28.14 10.43
N LEU A 338 -10.03 -28.04 9.13
CA LEU A 338 -9.76 -29.21 8.29
C LEU A 338 -8.45 -29.93 8.68
N MET A 339 -7.45 -29.20 9.18
CA MET A 339 -6.18 -29.75 9.66
C MET A 339 -6.19 -30.15 11.15
N ALA A 340 -7.28 -29.99 11.90
CA ALA A 340 -7.23 -30.14 13.35
C ALA A 340 -7.01 -31.61 13.79
N PRO A 341 -5.97 -31.91 14.59
CA PRO A 341 -5.53 -33.28 14.88
C PRO A 341 -6.46 -34.13 15.75
N TYR A 342 -7.45 -33.51 16.38
CA TYR A 342 -8.37 -34.16 17.31
C TYR A 342 -9.57 -34.81 16.63
N PHE A 343 -9.79 -34.52 15.34
CA PHE A 343 -10.73 -35.28 14.54
C PHE A 343 -10.08 -36.61 14.18
N ASN A 344 -10.13 -37.57 15.10
CA ASN A 344 -9.73 -38.94 14.81
C ASN A 344 -10.68 -39.50 13.74
N TRP A 345 -10.23 -39.45 12.49
CA TRP A 345 -10.98 -39.78 11.28
C TRP A 345 -11.41 -41.25 11.19
N ASN A 346 -10.95 -42.09 12.13
CA ASN A 346 -11.18 -43.53 12.16
C ASN A 346 -12.07 -44.00 13.30
N THR A 347 -12.33 -43.17 14.31
CA THR A 347 -13.28 -43.51 15.38
C THR A 347 -14.60 -42.82 15.10
N THR A 348 -15.61 -43.65 14.83
CA THR A 348 -17.01 -43.26 14.89
C THR A 348 -17.25 -42.48 16.18
N VAL A 349 -17.72 -41.24 16.02
CA VAL A 349 -18.29 -40.42 17.09
C VAL A 349 -17.26 -39.89 18.10
N SER A 350 -16.64 -38.76 17.76
CA SER A 350 -16.36 -37.77 18.81
C SER A 350 -17.69 -37.42 19.49
N VAL A 351 -17.80 -37.67 20.79
CA VAL A 351 -19.06 -37.70 21.56
C VAL A 351 -19.86 -36.39 21.56
N ASP A 352 -19.31 -35.28 21.05
CA ASP A 352 -19.98 -33.96 21.10
C ASP A 352 -20.01 -33.16 19.76
N PHE A 353 -19.42 -33.64 18.67
CA PHE A 353 -19.49 -32.96 17.36
C PHE A 353 -20.44 -33.70 16.42
N PRO A 354 -21.53 -33.07 15.92
CA PRO A 354 -22.41 -33.74 14.98
C PRO A 354 -21.59 -34.17 13.76
N GLY A 355 -21.54 -35.48 13.47
CA GLY A 355 -20.76 -36.01 12.34
C GLY A 355 -21.15 -35.40 10.98
N PHE A 356 -22.32 -34.77 10.92
CA PHE A 356 -22.73 -33.88 9.83
C PHE A 356 -21.80 -32.66 9.65
N ILE A 357 -21.49 -31.91 10.72
CA ILE A 357 -20.66 -30.70 10.65
C ILE A 357 -19.23 -31.05 10.21
N HIS A 358 -18.69 -32.18 10.68
CA HIS A 358 -17.38 -32.66 10.23
C HIS A 358 -17.36 -32.91 8.73
N ARG A 359 -18.36 -33.64 8.20
CA ARG A 359 -18.48 -33.88 6.76
C ARG A 359 -18.62 -32.57 5.98
N VAL A 360 -19.40 -31.63 6.49
CA VAL A 360 -19.54 -30.30 5.85
C VAL A 360 -18.16 -29.64 5.76
N ILE A 361 -17.42 -29.48 6.86
CA ILE A 361 -16.07 -28.90 6.88
C ILE A 361 -15.14 -29.60 5.88
N GLU A 362 -15.09 -30.94 5.90
CA GLU A 362 -14.23 -31.72 5.02
C GLU A 362 -14.47 -31.46 3.53
N TYR A 363 -15.73 -31.28 3.14
CA TYR A 363 -16.11 -31.12 1.74
C TYR A 363 -16.31 -29.68 1.30
N THR A 364 -16.49 -28.72 2.21
CA THR A 364 -16.77 -27.32 1.87
C THR A 364 -15.62 -26.37 2.16
N SER A 365 -14.68 -26.69 3.07
CA SER A 365 -13.63 -25.74 3.47
C SER A 365 -12.79 -25.22 2.29
N ILE A 366 -12.27 -26.09 1.42
CA ILE A 366 -11.43 -25.69 0.28
C ILE A 366 -12.25 -24.93 -0.79
N PRO A 367 -13.42 -25.42 -1.26
CA PRO A 367 -14.25 -24.68 -2.20
C PRO A 367 -14.69 -23.31 -1.68
N VAL A 368 -15.06 -23.20 -0.40
CA VAL A 368 -15.46 -21.93 0.22
C VAL A 368 -14.26 -20.99 0.36
N ALA A 369 -13.10 -21.49 0.78
CA ALA A 369 -11.87 -20.69 0.84
C ALA A 369 -11.49 -20.12 -0.53
N TYR A 370 -11.52 -20.98 -1.57
CA TYR A 370 -11.28 -20.56 -2.95
C TYR A 370 -12.30 -19.52 -3.41
N LEU A 371 -13.60 -19.75 -3.15
CA LEU A 371 -14.67 -18.82 -3.52
C LEU A 371 -14.45 -17.44 -2.91
N LEU A 372 -14.15 -17.37 -1.61
CA LEU A 372 -13.94 -16.11 -0.91
C LEU A 372 -12.70 -15.37 -1.43
N ILE A 373 -11.57 -16.06 -1.61
CA ILE A 373 -10.34 -15.44 -2.13
C ILE A 373 -10.51 -15.00 -3.60
N SER A 374 -11.15 -15.83 -4.42
CA SER A 374 -11.45 -15.51 -5.83
C SER A 374 -12.41 -14.32 -5.94
N THR A 375 -13.43 -14.24 -5.08
CA THR A 375 -14.35 -13.11 -5.05
C THR A 375 -13.63 -11.82 -4.66
N ALA A 376 -12.77 -11.89 -3.64
CA ALA A 376 -11.92 -10.75 -3.26
C ALA A 376 -11.03 -10.31 -4.43
N PHE A 377 -10.40 -11.27 -5.14
CA PHE A 377 -9.56 -11.01 -6.33
C PHE A 377 -10.34 -10.28 -7.42
N CYS A 378 -11.48 -10.84 -7.79
CA CYS A 378 -12.35 -10.27 -8.80
C CYS A 378 -12.88 -8.88 -8.42
N SER A 379 -13.29 -8.67 -7.16
CA SER A 379 -13.81 -7.38 -6.69
C SER A 379 -12.77 -6.27 -6.79
N ALA A 380 -11.51 -6.58 -6.47
CA ALA A 380 -10.40 -5.64 -6.58
C ALA A 380 -10.07 -5.30 -8.05
N VAL A 381 -10.03 -6.31 -8.93
CA VAL A 381 -9.81 -6.07 -10.37
C VAL A 381 -10.96 -5.25 -10.98
N LEU A 382 -12.20 -5.47 -10.56
CA LEU A 382 -13.35 -4.68 -11.00
C LEU A 382 -13.27 -3.22 -10.59
N HIS A 383 -12.92 -2.95 -9.33
CA HIS A 383 -12.84 -1.59 -8.82
C HIS A 383 -11.89 -0.76 -9.69
N ASP A 384 -10.76 -1.34 -10.07
CA ASP A 384 -9.76 -0.65 -10.87
C ASP A 384 -10.20 -0.51 -12.34
N LEU A 385 -10.88 -1.51 -12.90
CA LEU A 385 -11.50 -1.42 -14.22
C LEU A 385 -12.64 -0.38 -14.26
N TRP A 386 -13.41 -0.25 -13.18
CA TRP A 386 -14.48 0.74 -13.05
C TRP A 386 -13.93 2.16 -13.09
N ASN A 387 -12.84 2.40 -12.36
CA ASN A 387 -12.19 3.72 -12.34
C ASN A 387 -11.47 4.04 -13.67
N ALA A 388 -10.94 3.03 -14.36
CA ALA A 388 -10.24 3.21 -15.64
C ALA A 388 -11.18 3.30 -16.86
N SER A 389 -12.34 2.64 -16.82
CA SER A 389 -13.25 2.51 -17.97
C SER A 389 -14.41 3.49 -17.87
N GLN A 390 -14.32 4.63 -18.54
CA GLN A 390 -15.49 5.47 -18.90
C GLN A 390 -16.50 4.75 -19.84
N ARG A 391 -16.41 3.43 -20.05
CA ARG A 391 -17.18 2.67 -21.06
C ARG A 391 -18.00 1.54 -20.42
N ASN A 392 -19.33 1.60 -20.59
CA ASN A 392 -20.31 0.72 -19.94
C ASN A 392 -20.29 -0.75 -20.40
N GLU A 393 -19.80 -1.06 -21.61
CA GLU A 393 -19.84 -2.41 -22.17
C GLU A 393 -18.81 -3.37 -21.56
N ALA A 394 -17.66 -2.85 -21.11
CA ALA A 394 -16.65 -3.66 -20.43
C ALA A 394 -17.16 -4.15 -19.06
N VAL A 395 -17.94 -3.32 -18.36
CA VAL A 395 -18.46 -3.60 -17.02
C VAL A 395 -19.44 -4.77 -17.01
N LEU A 396 -20.36 -4.84 -17.98
CA LEU A 396 -21.34 -5.94 -18.07
C LEU A 396 -20.64 -7.28 -18.33
N VAL A 397 -19.60 -7.27 -19.17
CA VAL A 397 -18.76 -8.44 -19.43
C VAL A 397 -17.99 -8.82 -18.15
N SER A 398 -17.39 -7.87 -17.45
CA SER A 398 -16.65 -8.15 -16.21
C SER A 398 -17.54 -8.67 -15.08
N VAL A 399 -18.75 -8.14 -14.90
CA VAL A 399 -19.74 -8.64 -13.92
C VAL A 399 -20.24 -10.04 -14.30
N GLY A 400 -20.56 -10.25 -15.59
CA GLY A 400 -20.95 -11.57 -16.10
C GLY A 400 -19.86 -12.63 -15.91
N VAL A 401 -18.60 -12.24 -16.08
CA VAL A 401 -17.44 -13.10 -15.85
C VAL A 401 -17.26 -13.45 -14.37
N ILE A 402 -17.65 -12.57 -13.44
CA ILE A 402 -17.53 -12.81 -12.00
C ILE A 402 -18.61 -13.72 -11.46
N LEU A 403 -19.83 -13.55 -11.97
CA LEU A 403 -20.86 -14.54 -11.76
C LEU A 403 -20.36 -15.88 -12.32
N LEU A 404 -19.80 -15.92 -13.53
CA LEU A 404 -19.23 -17.16 -14.09
C LEU A 404 -18.03 -17.74 -13.32
N SER A 405 -17.19 -16.92 -12.67
CA SER A 405 -15.98 -17.37 -11.96
C SER A 405 -16.28 -17.86 -10.53
N SER A 406 -17.33 -17.33 -9.89
CA SER A 406 -17.75 -17.66 -8.53
C SER A 406 -18.86 -18.73 -8.46
N MET A 407 -19.67 -18.86 -9.51
CA MET A 407 -20.69 -19.92 -9.66
C MET A 407 -20.13 -21.34 -9.53
N PRO A 408 -18.95 -21.69 -10.08
CA PRO A 408 -18.48 -23.07 -10.06
C PRO A 408 -18.12 -23.57 -8.65
N ALA A 409 -17.51 -22.72 -7.82
CA ALA A 409 -17.18 -23.05 -6.44
C ALA A 409 -18.41 -23.06 -5.51
N SER A 410 -19.38 -22.16 -5.75
CA SER A 410 -20.65 -22.16 -5.00
C SER A 410 -21.55 -23.34 -5.36
N LEU A 411 -21.66 -23.70 -6.65
CA LEU A 411 -22.29 -24.94 -7.11
C LEU A 411 -21.62 -26.17 -6.50
N GLN A 412 -20.28 -26.19 -6.44
CA GLN A 412 -19.55 -27.29 -5.80
C GLN A 412 -19.84 -27.39 -4.29
N ALA A 413 -19.82 -26.27 -3.57
CA ALA A 413 -20.11 -26.25 -2.14
C ALA A 413 -21.56 -26.68 -1.86
N LEU A 414 -22.53 -26.16 -2.61
CA LEU A 414 -23.95 -26.54 -2.50
C LEU A 414 -24.17 -28.02 -2.83
N SER A 415 -23.55 -28.51 -3.90
CA SER A 415 -23.58 -29.93 -4.29
C SER A 415 -23.03 -30.81 -3.16
N ASN A 416 -21.89 -30.43 -2.59
CA ASN A 416 -21.28 -31.15 -1.46
C ASN A 416 -22.17 -31.12 -0.20
N ILE A 417 -22.82 -29.99 0.12
CA ILE A 417 -23.75 -29.88 1.26
C ILE A 417 -25.01 -30.74 1.03
N PHE A 418 -25.56 -30.75 -0.18
CA PHE A 418 -26.72 -31.56 -0.52
C PHE A 418 -26.38 -33.05 -0.45
N LEU A 419 -25.27 -33.46 -1.10
CA LEU A 419 -24.81 -34.85 -1.11
C LEU A 419 -24.36 -35.38 0.26
N THR A 420 -24.00 -34.51 1.21
CA THR A 420 -23.68 -34.91 2.59
C THR A 420 -24.92 -35.17 3.46
N ARG A 421 -26.11 -34.69 3.05
CA ARG A 421 -27.39 -35.01 3.71
C ARG A 421 -28.02 -36.32 3.24
N PHE A 422 -27.80 -36.71 1.98
CA PHE A 422 -28.27 -37.98 1.44
C PHE A 422 -27.20 -39.07 1.69
N PHE A 423 -27.32 -39.79 2.82
CA PHE A 423 -26.47 -40.92 3.15
C PHE A 423 -26.42 -41.95 1.98
N ASP A 424 -25.24 -42.53 1.75
CA ASP A 424 -24.95 -43.62 0.80
C ASP A 424 -25.19 -43.40 -0.69
N ILE A 425 -25.02 -42.17 -1.19
CA ILE A 425 -24.87 -42.00 -2.64
C ILE A 425 -23.49 -42.52 -3.09
N HIS A 426 -23.56 -43.55 -3.95
CA HIS A 426 -22.52 -44.20 -4.77
C HIS A 426 -21.19 -43.41 -4.86
N PHE A 427 -20.08 -44.07 -4.53
CA PHE A 427 -18.70 -43.58 -4.72
C PHE A 427 -18.50 -42.87 -6.08
N SER A 428 -19.16 -43.34 -7.14
CA SER A 428 -19.14 -42.72 -8.48
C SER A 428 -19.63 -41.27 -8.51
N ILE A 429 -20.74 -40.93 -7.84
CA ILE A 429 -21.30 -39.57 -7.83
C ILE A 429 -20.42 -38.63 -7.00
N ARG A 430 -19.86 -39.11 -5.87
CA ARG A 430 -18.90 -38.35 -5.07
C ARG A 430 -17.60 -38.08 -5.81
N PHE A 431 -17.13 -39.05 -6.60
CA PHE A 431 -15.96 -38.88 -7.45
C PHE A 431 -16.23 -37.86 -8.55
N VAL A 432 -17.31 -38.05 -9.32
CA VAL A 432 -17.72 -37.16 -10.41
C VAL A 432 -17.91 -35.72 -9.94
N THR A 433 -18.52 -35.50 -8.77
CA THR A 433 -18.69 -34.14 -8.23
C THR A 433 -17.38 -33.49 -7.80
N LYS A 434 -16.46 -34.19 -7.12
CA LYS A 434 -15.14 -33.63 -6.80
C LYS A 434 -14.34 -33.27 -8.05
N SER A 435 -14.38 -34.17 -9.01
CA SER A 435 -13.73 -34.05 -10.31
C SER A 435 -14.27 -32.89 -11.14
N LEU A 436 -15.59 -32.74 -11.21
CA LEU A 436 -16.23 -31.60 -11.84
C LEU A 436 -15.85 -30.29 -11.13
N GLY A 437 -15.87 -30.27 -9.79
CA GLY A 437 -15.44 -29.13 -8.98
C GLY A 437 -14.02 -28.66 -9.27
N HIS A 438 -13.08 -29.59 -9.41
CA HIS A 438 -11.70 -29.27 -9.80
C HIS A 438 -11.63 -28.57 -11.16
N VAL A 439 -12.27 -29.14 -12.20
CA VAL A 439 -12.29 -28.56 -13.55
C VAL A 439 -12.91 -27.17 -13.56
N LEU A 440 -13.98 -27.01 -12.80
CA LEU A 440 -14.71 -25.78 -12.61
C LEU A 440 -13.87 -24.69 -11.94
N MET A 441 -13.19 -25.00 -10.83
CA MET A 441 -12.26 -24.06 -10.18
C MET A 441 -11.06 -23.73 -11.06
N GLN A 442 -10.51 -24.70 -11.77
CA GLN A 442 -9.39 -24.47 -12.68
C GLN A 442 -9.79 -23.56 -13.85
N SER A 443 -10.97 -23.79 -14.43
CA SER A 443 -11.52 -22.94 -15.49
C SER A 443 -11.79 -21.51 -15.01
N SER A 444 -12.19 -21.36 -13.74
CA SER A 444 -12.31 -20.06 -13.08
C SER A 444 -10.96 -19.33 -12.96
N ASN A 445 -9.86 -20.01 -12.65
CA ASN A 445 -8.52 -19.39 -12.64
C ASN A 445 -8.13 -18.81 -14.00
N PHE A 446 -8.36 -19.55 -15.10
CA PHE A 446 -8.10 -19.05 -16.46
C PHE A 446 -8.92 -17.81 -16.79
N LEU A 447 -10.19 -17.81 -16.38
CA LEU A 447 -11.10 -16.70 -16.60
C LEU A 447 -10.71 -15.45 -15.80
N GLN A 448 -10.25 -15.63 -14.56
CA GLN A 448 -9.71 -14.56 -13.71
C GLN A 448 -8.44 -13.94 -14.31
N MET A 449 -7.53 -14.75 -14.85
CA MET A 449 -6.33 -14.26 -15.56
C MET A 449 -6.70 -13.42 -16.79
N ARG A 450 -7.75 -13.78 -17.52
CA ARG A 450 -8.26 -12.97 -18.63
C ARG A 450 -8.75 -11.60 -18.18
N LEU A 451 -9.52 -11.53 -17.08
CA LEU A 451 -9.95 -10.25 -16.50
C LEU A 451 -8.76 -9.40 -16.11
N PHE A 452 -7.73 -10.02 -15.53
CA PHE A 452 -6.51 -9.33 -15.17
C PHE A 452 -5.78 -8.78 -16.41
N PHE A 453 -5.77 -9.51 -17.53
CA PHE A 453 -5.18 -9.02 -18.77
C PHE A 453 -5.95 -7.85 -19.39
N TYR A 454 -7.28 -7.80 -19.26
CA TYR A 454 -8.06 -6.64 -19.70
C TYR A 454 -7.68 -5.33 -18.99
N ARG A 455 -7.10 -5.41 -17.79
CA ARG A 455 -6.58 -4.25 -17.06
C ARG A 455 -5.37 -3.61 -17.74
N SER A 456 -4.57 -4.37 -18.48
CA SER A 456 -3.33 -3.87 -19.05
C SER A 456 -3.43 -3.68 -20.57
N PRO A 457 -3.20 -2.47 -21.10
CA PRO A 457 -3.21 -2.21 -22.54
C PRO A 457 -2.02 -2.84 -23.28
N SER A 458 -1.01 -3.36 -22.57
CA SER A 458 0.23 -3.90 -23.14
C SER A 458 0.18 -5.39 -23.48
N VAL A 459 -1.00 -6.01 -23.46
CA VAL A 459 -1.15 -7.46 -23.64
C VAL A 459 -1.39 -7.79 -25.11
N ASP A 460 -0.48 -8.58 -25.70
CA ASP A 460 -0.63 -9.08 -27.08
C ASP A 460 -1.82 -10.04 -27.19
N GLU A 461 -2.57 -9.96 -28.29
CA GLU A 461 -3.73 -10.83 -28.57
C GLU A 461 -3.36 -12.33 -28.59
N SER A 462 -2.13 -12.65 -28.97
CA SER A 462 -1.55 -14.00 -28.91
C SER A 462 -1.50 -14.57 -27.50
N MET A 463 -1.34 -13.74 -26.46
CA MET A 463 -1.32 -14.17 -25.06
C MET A 463 -2.71 -14.58 -24.58
N ILE A 464 -3.75 -13.89 -25.05
CA ILE A 464 -5.14 -14.23 -24.75
C ILE A 464 -5.46 -15.61 -25.37
N ILE A 465 -5.08 -15.83 -26.63
CA ILE A 465 -5.30 -17.11 -27.34
C ILE A 465 -4.60 -18.26 -26.64
N MET A 466 -3.33 -18.09 -26.22
CA MET A 466 -2.58 -19.13 -25.50
C MET A 466 -3.24 -19.51 -24.17
N THR A 467 -3.80 -18.53 -23.46
CA THR A 467 -4.52 -18.77 -22.20
C THR A 467 -5.75 -19.66 -22.41
N TYR A 468 -6.50 -19.45 -23.50
CA TYR A 468 -7.62 -20.32 -23.89
C TYR A 468 -7.19 -21.72 -24.31
N ALA A 469 -6.11 -21.83 -25.08
CA ALA A 469 -5.59 -23.11 -25.53
C ALA A 469 -5.21 -23.99 -24.33
N PHE A 470 -4.45 -23.46 -23.38
CA PHE A 470 -4.07 -24.19 -22.16
C PHE A 470 -5.27 -24.55 -21.28
N GLY A 471 -6.23 -23.62 -21.10
CA GLY A 471 -7.46 -23.89 -20.34
C GLY A 471 -8.32 -24.97 -20.96
N GLY A 472 -8.52 -24.91 -22.28
CA GLY A 472 -9.27 -25.90 -23.05
C GLY A 472 -8.62 -27.28 -23.03
N ILE A 473 -7.29 -27.36 -23.21
CA ILE A 473 -6.54 -28.62 -23.13
C ILE A 473 -6.69 -29.25 -21.74
N SER A 474 -6.55 -28.45 -20.68
CA SER A 474 -6.65 -28.98 -19.31
C SER A 474 -8.07 -29.44 -18.95
N ALA A 475 -9.09 -28.68 -19.39
CA ALA A 475 -10.48 -29.08 -19.26
C ALA A 475 -10.78 -30.38 -20.03
N ALA A 476 -10.26 -30.52 -21.26
CA ALA A 476 -10.42 -31.72 -22.09
C ALA A 476 -9.75 -32.95 -21.47
N ILE A 477 -8.51 -32.82 -20.99
CA ILE A 477 -7.80 -33.90 -20.27
C ILE A 477 -8.61 -34.36 -19.06
N SER A 478 -9.13 -33.41 -18.28
CA SER A 478 -9.97 -33.74 -17.15
C SER A 478 -11.26 -34.44 -17.61
N PHE A 479 -11.98 -33.92 -18.60
CA PHE A 479 -13.22 -34.54 -19.08
C PHE A 479 -13.03 -35.96 -19.64
N ILE A 480 -11.86 -36.26 -20.20
CA ILE A 480 -11.52 -37.59 -20.74
C ILE A 480 -11.13 -38.58 -19.63
N VAL A 481 -10.38 -38.13 -18.61
CA VAL A 481 -9.83 -39.02 -17.59
C VAL A 481 -10.79 -39.22 -16.40
N LEU A 482 -11.66 -38.25 -16.12
CA LEU A 482 -12.60 -38.26 -15.00
C LEU A 482 -13.73 -39.33 -15.06
N PRO A 483 -14.24 -39.74 -16.24
CA PRO A 483 -15.24 -40.81 -16.32
C PRO A 483 -14.65 -42.21 -16.07
N ILE A 484 -13.33 -42.40 -16.25
CA ILE A 484 -12.68 -43.72 -16.22
C ILE A 484 -12.97 -44.49 -14.90
N PRO A 485 -12.92 -43.86 -13.71
CA PRO A 485 -13.21 -44.55 -12.45
C PRO A 485 -14.72 -44.78 -12.19
N ALA A 486 -15.62 -44.00 -12.81
CA ALA A 486 -17.07 -44.17 -12.71
C ALA A 486 -17.59 -45.25 -13.67
N ILE A 487 -17.10 -45.24 -14.92
CA ILE A 487 -17.31 -46.28 -15.93
C ILE A 487 -16.79 -47.63 -15.39
N ARG A 488 -15.68 -47.60 -14.66
CA ARG A 488 -15.15 -48.74 -13.89
C ARG A 488 -16.14 -49.28 -12.86
N GLN A 489 -16.80 -48.47 -12.05
CA GLN A 489 -17.66 -49.01 -10.97
C GLN A 489 -18.90 -49.74 -11.54
N TYR A 490 -19.40 -49.27 -12.68
CA TYR A 490 -20.42 -49.95 -13.48
C TYR A 490 -19.91 -51.28 -14.10
N LEU A 491 -18.64 -51.33 -14.53
CA LEU A 491 -18.02 -52.56 -15.04
C LEU A 491 -17.57 -53.53 -13.91
N CYS A 492 -17.18 -53.01 -12.74
CA CYS A 492 -16.76 -53.75 -11.54
C CYS A 492 -17.91 -54.48 -10.87
N SER A 493 -19.16 -54.01 -10.98
CA SER A 493 -20.31 -54.81 -10.54
C SER A 493 -20.51 -56.07 -11.41
N LYS A 494 -19.74 -56.22 -12.49
CA LYS A 494 -19.79 -57.35 -13.43
C LYS A 494 -18.51 -58.21 -13.53
N LEU A 495 -17.37 -57.82 -12.95
CA LEU A 495 -16.06 -58.49 -13.16
C LEU A 495 -15.25 -58.65 -11.86
N ASP A 496 -14.48 -59.75 -11.75
CA ASP A 496 -13.78 -60.21 -10.53
C ASP A 496 -12.67 -59.26 -10.00
N LYS A 497 -12.45 -59.27 -8.68
CA LYS A 497 -12.13 -58.08 -7.85
C LYS A 497 -10.64 -57.68 -7.74
N ASN A 498 -9.66 -58.55 -7.97
CA ASN A 498 -8.27 -58.28 -7.52
C ASN A 498 -7.31 -57.71 -8.60
N GLN A 499 -7.31 -58.21 -9.84
CA GLN A 499 -6.44 -57.68 -10.92
C GLN A 499 -6.89 -56.31 -11.44
N LEU A 500 -8.17 -55.99 -11.23
CA LEU A 500 -8.79 -54.76 -11.69
C LEU A 500 -8.39 -53.59 -10.78
N HIS A 501 -8.31 -53.78 -9.45
CA HIS A 501 -7.96 -52.72 -8.49
C HIS A 501 -6.60 -52.05 -8.81
N ALA A 502 -5.63 -52.85 -9.26
CA ALA A 502 -4.29 -52.42 -9.69
C ALA A 502 -4.31 -51.51 -10.93
N LEU A 503 -5.08 -51.88 -11.96
CA LEU A 503 -5.16 -51.11 -13.21
C LEU A 503 -5.80 -49.74 -12.99
N ILE A 504 -6.83 -49.65 -12.13
CA ILE A 504 -7.44 -48.35 -11.83
C ILE A 504 -6.53 -47.48 -10.98
N TRP A 505 -5.82 -48.08 -10.03
CA TRP A 505 -4.83 -47.34 -9.27
C TRP A 505 -3.77 -46.73 -10.20
N ARG A 506 -3.33 -47.48 -11.23
CA ARG A 506 -2.41 -46.98 -12.27
C ARG A 506 -3.01 -45.84 -13.11
N CYS A 507 -4.26 -45.94 -13.57
CA CYS A 507 -4.92 -44.85 -14.31
C CYS A 507 -5.14 -43.58 -13.46
N TYR A 508 -5.50 -43.75 -12.19
CA TYR A 508 -5.63 -42.65 -11.23
C TYR A 508 -4.27 -42.00 -10.94
N LEU A 509 -3.20 -42.79 -10.87
CA LEU A 509 -1.83 -42.29 -10.71
C LEU A 509 -1.35 -41.49 -11.93
N VAL A 510 -1.66 -41.95 -13.14
CA VAL A 510 -1.42 -41.18 -14.35
C VAL A 510 -2.20 -39.87 -14.33
N TRP A 511 -3.47 -39.89 -13.92
CA TRP A 511 -4.29 -38.68 -13.79
C TRP A 511 -3.70 -37.65 -12.82
N VAL A 512 -3.33 -38.07 -11.60
CA VAL A 512 -2.71 -37.19 -10.60
C VAL A 512 -1.41 -36.59 -11.13
N ASN A 513 -0.58 -37.38 -11.81
CA ASN A 513 0.67 -36.89 -12.41
C ASN A 513 0.42 -35.84 -13.51
N VAL A 514 -0.51 -36.11 -14.41
CA VAL A 514 -0.88 -35.16 -15.47
C VAL A 514 -1.46 -33.88 -14.89
N MET A 515 -2.28 -33.98 -13.84
CA MET A 515 -2.83 -32.83 -13.11
C MET A 515 -1.71 -31.99 -12.46
N VAL A 516 -0.73 -32.63 -11.80
CA VAL A 516 0.40 -31.93 -11.17
C VAL A 516 1.27 -31.24 -12.22
N VAL A 517 1.61 -31.91 -13.32
CA VAL A 517 2.43 -31.32 -14.40
C VAL A 517 1.71 -30.15 -15.07
N THR A 518 0.41 -30.28 -15.36
CA THR A 518 -0.39 -29.21 -15.95
C THR A 518 -0.53 -28.01 -15.00
N LEU A 519 -0.69 -28.25 -13.69
CA LEU A 519 -0.71 -27.21 -12.68
C LEU A 519 0.64 -26.48 -12.56
N ILE A 520 1.76 -27.21 -12.53
CA ILE A 520 3.11 -26.60 -12.46
C ILE A 520 3.38 -25.77 -13.70
N GLY A 521 3.10 -26.32 -14.89
CA GLY A 521 3.24 -25.61 -16.16
C GLY A 521 2.37 -24.35 -16.20
N HIS A 522 1.13 -24.43 -15.72
CA HIS A 522 0.22 -23.29 -15.67
C HIS A 522 0.69 -22.21 -14.67
N THR A 523 1.17 -22.62 -13.50
CA THR A 523 1.72 -21.71 -12.49
C THR A 523 2.96 -21.01 -13.03
N ALA A 524 3.88 -21.73 -13.66
CA ALA A 524 5.08 -21.15 -14.27
C ALA A 524 4.74 -20.17 -15.42
N PHE A 525 3.78 -20.52 -16.27
CA PHE A 525 3.25 -19.66 -17.32
C PHE A 525 2.70 -18.36 -16.71
N ILE A 526 1.77 -18.45 -15.76
CA ILE A 526 1.17 -17.28 -15.10
C ILE A 526 2.22 -16.39 -14.43
N LEU A 527 3.16 -16.98 -13.68
CA LEU A 527 4.22 -16.23 -13.00
C LEU A 527 5.06 -15.44 -13.99
N TYR A 528 5.47 -16.06 -15.11
CA TYR A 528 6.20 -15.38 -16.16
C TYR A 528 5.43 -14.17 -16.73
N TYR A 529 4.12 -14.30 -16.96
CA TYR A 529 3.33 -13.19 -17.52
C TYR A 529 3.01 -12.09 -16.51
N LEU A 530 2.67 -12.43 -15.26
CA LEU A 530 2.48 -11.44 -14.19
C LEU A 530 3.76 -10.62 -13.99
N ASN A 531 4.92 -11.28 -14.09
CA ASN A 531 6.23 -10.64 -14.03
C ASN A 531 6.44 -9.63 -15.17
N LYS A 532 5.96 -9.94 -16.37
CA LYS A 532 6.07 -9.06 -17.56
C LYS A 532 5.07 -7.90 -17.52
N ILE A 533 3.82 -8.16 -17.12
CA ILE A 533 2.73 -7.15 -17.15
C ILE A 533 2.89 -6.12 -16.03
N LEU A 534 3.32 -6.57 -14.85
CA LEU A 534 3.40 -5.73 -13.65
C LEU A 534 4.82 -5.25 -13.41
N GLU A 535 5.66 -5.15 -14.45
CA GLU A 535 7.09 -4.86 -14.31
C GLU A 535 7.36 -3.61 -13.45
N TYR A 536 6.46 -2.63 -13.52
CA TYR A 536 6.56 -1.33 -12.83
C TYR A 536 5.45 -1.06 -11.79
N SER A 537 4.62 -2.06 -11.45
CA SER A 537 3.54 -1.86 -10.46
C SER A 537 4.01 -2.22 -9.05
N ASN A 538 3.77 -1.32 -8.09
CA ASN A 538 4.07 -1.56 -6.67
C ASN A 538 3.25 -2.71 -6.08
N GLU A 539 2.11 -3.06 -6.69
CA GLU A 539 1.25 -4.18 -6.26
C GLU A 539 1.62 -5.54 -6.89
N ARG A 540 2.63 -5.58 -7.76
CA ARG A 540 3.03 -6.76 -8.54
C ARG A 540 3.09 -8.04 -7.71
N PHE A 541 3.80 -7.97 -6.60
CA PHE A 541 4.07 -9.14 -5.76
C PHE A 541 2.80 -9.62 -5.06
N GLY A 542 1.94 -8.70 -4.60
CA GLY A 542 0.65 -9.06 -3.99
C GLY A 542 -0.22 -9.90 -4.93
N TRP A 543 -0.39 -9.47 -6.18
CA TRP A 543 -1.17 -10.18 -7.19
C TRP A 543 -0.57 -11.54 -7.58
N ILE A 544 0.76 -11.63 -7.66
CA ILE A 544 1.47 -12.89 -7.87
C ILE A 544 1.12 -13.90 -6.78
N PHE A 545 1.23 -13.51 -5.51
CA PHE A 545 1.00 -14.45 -4.41
C PHE A 545 -0.47 -14.85 -4.27
N VAL A 546 -1.44 -13.97 -4.53
CA VAL A 546 -2.88 -14.36 -4.54
C VAL A 546 -3.11 -15.42 -5.62
N THR A 547 -2.52 -15.22 -6.80
CA THR A 547 -2.69 -16.15 -7.91
C THR A 547 -2.06 -17.51 -7.59
N VAL A 548 -0.84 -17.53 -7.02
CA VAL A 548 -0.20 -18.76 -6.55
C VAL A 548 -1.06 -19.48 -5.51
N LEU A 549 -1.63 -18.76 -4.54
CA LEU A 549 -2.48 -19.35 -3.51
C LEU A 549 -3.75 -19.99 -4.11
N LEU A 550 -4.44 -19.30 -5.03
CA LEU A 550 -5.61 -19.86 -5.73
C LEU A 550 -5.27 -21.14 -6.48
N HIS A 551 -4.10 -21.22 -7.12
CA HIS A 551 -3.63 -22.42 -7.81
C HIS A 551 -3.36 -23.57 -6.84
N ILE A 552 -2.68 -23.29 -5.72
CA ILE A 552 -2.46 -24.29 -4.68
C ILE A 552 -3.80 -24.80 -4.15
N LEU A 553 -4.79 -23.93 -3.88
CA LEU A 553 -6.11 -24.36 -3.43
C LEU A 553 -6.84 -25.22 -4.46
N THR A 554 -6.75 -24.91 -5.75
CA THR A 554 -7.31 -25.78 -6.81
C THR A 554 -6.66 -27.16 -6.81
N ALA A 555 -5.35 -27.23 -6.58
CA ALA A 555 -4.58 -28.47 -6.55
C ALA A 555 -4.90 -29.37 -5.35
N ILE A 556 -5.25 -28.77 -4.21
CA ILE A 556 -5.61 -29.49 -2.98
C ILE A 556 -7.06 -30.02 -3.07
N ALA A 557 -7.95 -29.37 -3.81
CA ALA A 557 -9.38 -29.69 -3.86
C ALA A 557 -9.77 -31.16 -4.21
N PRO A 558 -9.12 -31.86 -5.16
CA PRO A 558 -9.52 -33.21 -5.55
C PRO A 558 -9.04 -34.29 -4.57
N THR A 559 -8.02 -33.99 -3.77
CA THR A 559 -7.29 -34.94 -2.93
C THR A 559 -7.74 -34.86 -1.48
N ARG A 560 -7.75 -36.01 -0.79
CA ARG A 560 -7.99 -36.07 0.66
C ARG A 560 -6.68 -35.93 1.40
N PHE A 561 -6.74 -35.39 2.63
CA PHE A 561 -5.59 -35.41 3.53
C PHE A 561 -5.15 -36.88 3.76
N PRO A 562 -3.89 -37.23 3.51
CA PRO A 562 -3.43 -38.59 3.64
C PRO A 562 -3.32 -39.00 5.10
N ARG A 563 -3.90 -40.16 5.35
CA ARG A 563 -3.99 -40.82 6.66
C ARG A 563 -2.67 -41.43 7.14
N THR A 564 -1.62 -41.34 6.34
CA THR A 564 -0.34 -42.06 6.53
C THR A 564 0.84 -41.12 6.79
N VAL A 565 0.59 -39.82 7.00
CA VAL A 565 1.64 -38.85 7.34
C VAL A 565 1.97 -38.96 8.84
N PRO A 566 3.26 -38.90 9.24
CA PRO A 566 3.64 -38.92 10.66
C PRO A 566 2.97 -37.80 11.48
N ASP A 567 2.47 -38.14 12.68
CA ASP A 567 1.77 -37.23 13.61
C ASP A 567 2.57 -35.93 13.88
N VAL A 568 3.90 -36.02 13.93
CA VAL A 568 4.81 -34.88 14.20
C VAL A 568 4.74 -33.84 13.08
N ILE A 569 4.79 -34.27 11.81
CA ILE A 569 4.76 -33.36 10.65
C ILE A 569 3.41 -32.66 10.59
N TYR A 570 2.34 -33.42 10.82
CA TYR A 570 0.97 -32.91 10.82
C TYR A 570 0.74 -31.90 11.95
N THR A 571 1.17 -32.21 13.17
CA THR A 571 1.10 -31.29 14.32
C THR A 571 1.91 -30.02 14.06
N THR A 572 3.09 -30.13 13.44
CA THR A 572 3.94 -28.98 13.13
C THR A 572 3.26 -28.04 12.13
N LEU A 573 2.65 -28.58 11.08
CA LEU A 573 1.93 -27.78 10.08
C LEU A 573 0.70 -27.09 10.71
N PHE A 574 -0.03 -27.80 11.58
CA PHE A 574 -1.14 -27.23 12.34
C PHE A 574 -0.66 -26.08 13.25
N MET A 575 0.41 -26.28 14.02
CA MET A 575 1.00 -25.25 14.89
C MET A 575 1.55 -24.05 14.11
N TYR A 576 2.13 -24.27 12.93
CA TYR A 576 2.52 -23.18 12.02
C TYR A 576 1.30 -22.34 11.63
N GLY A 577 0.16 -22.97 11.36
CA GLY A 577 -1.07 -22.26 11.00
C GLY A 577 -1.79 -21.58 12.18
N VAL A 578 -1.85 -22.19 13.37
CA VAL A 578 -2.52 -21.60 14.54
C VAL A 578 -1.65 -20.62 15.33
N ALA A 579 -0.32 -20.69 15.19
CA ALA A 579 0.60 -19.83 15.93
C ALA A 579 1.52 -19.02 15.03
N GLY A 580 2.16 -19.65 14.04
CA GLY A 580 3.09 -18.97 13.14
C GLY A 580 2.42 -17.86 12.32
N LEU A 581 1.35 -18.19 11.60
CA LEU A 581 0.68 -17.23 10.72
C LEU A 581 0.03 -16.05 11.46
N PRO A 582 -0.69 -16.24 12.60
CA PRO A 582 -1.20 -15.11 13.37
C PRO A 582 -0.09 -14.22 13.93
N VAL A 583 1.05 -14.79 14.35
CA VAL A 583 2.20 -14.01 14.84
C VAL A 583 2.77 -13.13 13.73
N VAL A 584 3.04 -13.72 12.55
CA VAL A 584 3.57 -12.95 11.40
C VAL A 584 2.60 -11.82 11.05
N ASN A 585 1.32 -12.12 10.86
CA ASN A 585 0.33 -11.11 10.50
C ASN A 585 0.19 -9.99 11.55
N SER A 586 0.18 -10.35 12.83
CA SER A 586 0.04 -9.38 13.92
C SER A 586 1.26 -8.46 14.00
N VAL A 587 2.47 -9.03 13.91
CA VAL A 587 3.73 -8.27 13.97
C VAL A 587 3.88 -7.38 12.73
N SER A 588 3.59 -7.90 11.54
CA SER A 588 3.67 -7.13 10.30
C SER A 588 2.74 -5.92 10.31
N LEU A 589 1.46 -6.11 10.65
CA LEU A 589 0.51 -5.00 10.71
C LEU A 589 0.84 -4.01 11.83
N ALA A 590 1.19 -4.49 13.04
CA ALA A 590 1.57 -3.63 14.14
C ALA A 590 2.82 -2.79 13.84
N THR A 591 3.82 -3.41 13.20
CA THR A 591 5.07 -2.73 12.83
C THR A 591 4.80 -1.67 11.76
N GLU A 592 4.01 -2.00 10.73
CA GLU A 592 3.66 -1.03 9.69
C GLU A 592 2.92 0.18 10.28
N LEU A 593 1.92 -0.04 11.13
CA LEU A 593 1.18 1.03 11.83
C LEU A 593 2.10 1.96 12.63
N ILE A 594 3.00 1.39 13.44
CA ILE A 594 3.89 2.17 14.30
C ILE A 594 4.90 2.95 13.46
N LEU A 595 5.51 2.30 12.47
CA LEU A 595 6.52 2.93 11.63
C LEU A 595 5.92 3.99 10.71
N GLN A 596 4.72 3.80 10.20
CA GLN A 596 4.04 4.77 9.35
C GLN A 596 3.72 6.05 10.10
N VAL A 597 3.18 5.96 11.32
CA VAL A 597 2.95 7.15 12.18
C VAL A 597 4.26 7.85 12.52
N TYR A 598 5.33 7.08 12.77
CA TYR A 598 6.63 7.66 13.12
C TYR A 598 7.34 8.32 11.94
N LYS A 599 7.36 7.67 10.77
CA LYS A 599 8.08 8.14 9.57
C LYS A 599 7.25 9.10 8.71
N GLY A 600 5.93 8.99 8.75
CA GLY A 600 4.99 9.71 7.88
C GLY A 600 4.76 9.05 6.53
N GLU A 601 5.38 7.90 6.26
CA GLU A 601 5.28 7.18 4.98
C GLU A 601 5.16 5.68 5.24
N ARG A 602 4.54 4.97 4.30
CA ARG A 602 4.45 3.49 4.34
C ARG A 602 5.85 2.90 4.23
N THR A 603 6.14 1.86 5.01
CA THR A 603 7.41 1.12 4.87
C THR A 603 7.29 -0.04 3.90
N VAL A 604 6.08 -0.57 3.77
CA VAL A 604 5.72 -1.60 2.80
C VAL A 604 4.52 -1.10 2.02
N ASP A 605 4.71 -0.89 0.71
CA ASP A 605 3.66 -0.38 -0.18
C ASP A 605 2.42 -1.29 -0.22
N ASP A 606 2.62 -2.62 -0.12
CA ASP A 606 1.55 -3.61 -0.14
C ASP A 606 1.82 -4.74 0.88
N LEU A 607 1.06 -4.79 1.98
CA LEU A 607 1.28 -5.78 3.04
C LEU A 607 0.98 -7.22 2.60
N ARG A 608 0.29 -7.42 1.45
CA ARG A 608 0.10 -8.74 0.84
C ARG A 608 1.43 -9.44 0.54
N VAL A 609 2.50 -8.68 0.29
CA VAL A 609 3.87 -9.19 0.08
C VAL A 609 4.40 -9.96 1.29
N ILE A 610 3.86 -9.69 2.48
CA ILE A 610 4.24 -10.40 3.70
C ILE A 610 3.20 -11.46 4.07
N VAL A 611 1.90 -11.15 4.01
CA VAL A 611 0.85 -12.07 4.49
C VAL A 611 0.69 -13.31 3.60
N LEU A 612 0.60 -13.12 2.28
CA LEU A 612 0.26 -14.20 1.35
C LEU A 612 1.35 -15.26 1.14
N PRO A 613 2.66 -14.94 1.12
CA PRO A 613 3.68 -15.97 0.97
C PRO A 613 3.64 -17.00 2.09
N PHE A 614 3.46 -16.58 3.34
CA PHE A 614 3.43 -17.49 4.48
C PHE A 614 2.20 -18.42 4.43
N GLU A 615 1.07 -17.92 3.94
CA GLU A 615 -0.14 -18.72 3.67
C GLU A 615 0.04 -19.71 2.52
N SER A 616 0.71 -19.24 1.46
CA SER A 616 1.05 -20.05 0.30
C SER A 616 2.02 -21.16 0.69
N VAL A 617 2.95 -20.90 1.62
CA VAL A 617 3.84 -21.92 2.19
C VAL A 617 3.06 -22.95 2.99
N MET A 618 2.13 -22.56 3.87
CA MET A 618 1.30 -23.53 4.61
C MET A 618 0.53 -24.45 3.65
N SER A 619 -0.16 -23.84 2.69
CA SER A 619 -0.98 -24.55 1.71
C SER A 619 -0.11 -25.39 0.75
N GLY A 620 1.08 -24.91 0.39
CA GLY A 620 2.02 -25.62 -0.46
C GLY A 620 2.62 -26.84 0.24
N VAL A 621 3.05 -26.70 1.50
CA VAL A 621 3.51 -27.83 2.32
C VAL A 621 2.39 -28.85 2.48
N TRP A 622 1.15 -28.40 2.69
CA TRP A 622 0.00 -29.28 2.69
C TRP A 622 -0.11 -30.07 1.39
N LEU A 623 -0.10 -29.41 0.23
CA LEU A 623 -0.13 -30.07 -1.08
C LEU A 623 1.00 -31.10 -1.23
N VAL A 624 2.23 -30.75 -0.85
CA VAL A 624 3.39 -31.66 -0.92
C VAL A 624 3.18 -32.90 -0.05
N LEU A 625 2.66 -32.75 1.18
CA LEU A 625 2.34 -33.88 2.04
C LEU A 625 1.24 -34.76 1.45
N GLN A 626 0.25 -34.16 0.78
CA GLN A 626 -0.78 -34.91 0.07
C GLN A 626 -0.20 -35.78 -1.05
N ILE A 627 0.68 -35.18 -1.87
CA ILE A 627 1.39 -35.87 -2.95
C ILE A 627 2.28 -36.97 -2.36
N TYR A 628 3.11 -36.67 -1.36
CA TYR A 628 4.03 -37.64 -0.75
C TYR A 628 3.31 -38.90 -0.28
N ALA A 629 2.26 -38.74 0.51
CA ALA A 629 1.60 -39.90 1.08
C ALA A 629 0.77 -40.67 0.04
N TYR A 630 0.33 -40.00 -1.03
CA TYR A 630 -0.22 -40.69 -2.20
C TYR A 630 0.83 -41.63 -2.82
N TRP A 631 2.04 -41.13 -3.09
CA TRP A 631 3.13 -41.95 -3.61
C TRP A 631 3.57 -43.04 -2.62
N ALA A 632 3.56 -42.77 -1.32
CA ALA A 632 3.90 -43.76 -0.30
C ALA A 632 2.90 -44.93 -0.27
N VAL A 633 1.60 -44.67 -0.47
CA VAL A 633 0.59 -45.73 -0.63
C VAL A 633 0.84 -46.50 -1.93
N ALA A 634 1.05 -45.80 -3.04
CA ALA A 634 1.30 -46.43 -4.33
C ALA A 634 2.54 -47.33 -4.33
N GLY A 635 3.63 -46.89 -3.69
CA GLY A 635 4.84 -47.68 -3.53
C GLY A 635 4.61 -48.97 -2.74
N ARG A 636 3.82 -48.92 -1.65
CA ARG A 636 3.49 -50.11 -0.85
C ARG A 636 2.65 -51.13 -1.64
N ASP A 637 1.69 -50.68 -2.44
CA ASP A 637 0.84 -51.58 -3.24
C ASP A 637 1.65 -52.25 -4.36
N VAL A 638 2.51 -51.50 -5.05
CA VAL A 638 3.45 -52.06 -6.05
C VAL A 638 4.40 -53.07 -5.41
N GLN A 639 4.89 -52.77 -4.20
CA GLN A 639 5.78 -53.67 -3.49
C GLN A 639 5.09 -54.97 -3.05
N LYS A 640 3.81 -54.91 -2.64
CA LYS A 640 2.99 -56.10 -2.39
C LYS A 640 2.77 -56.94 -3.67
N GLU A 641 2.49 -56.32 -4.81
CA GLU A 641 2.38 -57.01 -6.10
C GLU A 641 3.69 -57.70 -6.49
N LEU A 642 4.83 -57.02 -6.31
CA LEU A 642 6.15 -57.57 -6.60
C LEU A 642 6.49 -58.77 -5.69
N TYR A 643 6.12 -58.72 -4.41
CA TYR A 643 6.28 -59.88 -3.53
C TYR A 643 5.36 -61.03 -3.92
N ALA A 644 4.10 -60.77 -4.26
CA ALA A 644 3.18 -61.81 -4.74
C ALA A 644 3.65 -62.47 -6.05
N LEU A 645 4.19 -61.67 -6.99
CA LEU A 645 4.79 -62.19 -8.24
C LEU A 645 6.06 -62.99 -7.98
N ARG A 646 6.89 -62.56 -7.02
CA ARG A 646 8.08 -63.30 -6.60
C ARG A 646 7.71 -64.65 -5.98
N ASP A 647 6.69 -64.68 -5.13
CA ASP A 647 6.23 -65.90 -4.46
C ASP A 647 5.59 -66.87 -5.47
N PHE A 648 4.84 -66.35 -6.45
CA PHE A 648 4.33 -67.13 -7.58
C PHE A 648 5.46 -67.71 -8.45
N ALA A 649 6.47 -66.90 -8.79
CA ALA A 649 7.62 -67.34 -9.57
C ALA A 649 8.46 -68.40 -8.82
N ALA A 650 8.55 -68.31 -7.48
CA ALA A 650 9.21 -69.30 -6.64
C ALA A 650 8.46 -70.64 -6.57
N GLN A 651 7.14 -70.65 -6.77
CA GLN A 651 6.34 -71.88 -6.86
C GLN A 651 6.48 -72.58 -8.24
N CYS A 652 6.92 -71.87 -9.27
CA CYS A 652 7.05 -72.39 -10.64
C CYS A 652 8.47 -72.86 -11.02
N THR A 653 9.43 -72.91 -10.09
CA THR A 653 10.77 -73.45 -10.39
C THR A 653 10.77 -74.98 -10.42
N PRO A 654 11.14 -75.65 -11.52
CA PRO A 654 11.22 -77.11 -11.58
C PRO A 654 12.33 -77.61 -10.64
N GLN A 655 12.01 -78.58 -9.78
CA GLN A 655 13.02 -79.30 -9.00
C GLN A 655 13.94 -80.06 -9.96
N GLY A 656 15.22 -79.70 -9.96
CA GLY A 656 16.24 -80.38 -10.75
C GLY A 656 16.42 -81.83 -10.29
N GLY A 657 16.04 -82.77 -11.16
CA GLY A 657 16.43 -84.18 -11.08
C GLY A 657 17.59 -84.44 -12.05
N ASP A 658 18.59 -85.18 -11.58
CA ASP A 658 19.86 -85.47 -12.24
C ASP A 658 19.73 -86.04 -13.66
N ILE A 659 20.55 -85.53 -14.58
CA ILE A 659 20.68 -86.02 -15.97
C ILE A 659 21.69 -87.16 -15.98
N ALA A 660 21.25 -88.38 -16.30
CA ALA A 660 22.11 -89.49 -16.72
C ALA A 660 21.90 -89.77 -18.22
N GLU A 661 23.01 -89.87 -18.95
CA GLU A 661 23.11 -90.12 -20.39
C GLU A 661 22.49 -91.46 -20.83
N SER A 662 21.71 -91.47 -21.93
CA SER A 662 21.87 -92.50 -22.98
C SER A 662 21.17 -92.09 -24.28
N ASN A 663 21.84 -92.40 -25.39
CA ASN A 663 21.48 -92.11 -26.78
C ASN A 663 20.34 -93.02 -27.28
N ASN A 664 19.32 -92.44 -27.94
CA ASN A 664 18.82 -92.91 -29.24
C ASN A 664 17.67 -92.05 -29.81
N PHE A 665 17.89 -91.61 -31.05
CA PHE A 665 16.96 -91.45 -32.18
C PHE A 665 15.56 -90.81 -32.06
N SER A 666 15.37 -89.90 -33.03
CA SER A 666 14.16 -89.58 -33.82
C SER A 666 13.22 -88.44 -33.38
N GLU A 667 12.85 -87.70 -34.42
CA GLU A 667 12.08 -86.47 -34.49
C GLU A 667 10.72 -86.56 -33.79
N THR A 668 10.46 -85.65 -32.86
CA THR A 668 9.20 -84.89 -32.68
C THR A 668 9.28 -84.08 -31.38
N HIS A 669 9.80 -82.86 -31.45
CA HIS A 669 9.69 -81.91 -30.33
C HIS A 669 8.81 -80.74 -30.74
N LEU A 670 7.52 -80.80 -30.41
CA LEU A 670 6.76 -79.62 -29.98
C LEU A 670 5.41 -79.98 -29.32
N SER A 671 5.42 -80.77 -28.25
CA SER A 671 4.28 -80.78 -27.32
C SER A 671 4.67 -81.44 -26.00
N GLU A 672 5.11 -80.63 -25.03
CA GLU A 672 4.90 -80.91 -23.60
C GLU A 672 5.33 -79.68 -22.80
N THR A 673 4.40 -78.74 -22.63
CA THR A 673 4.39 -77.89 -21.44
C THR A 673 3.19 -78.32 -20.62
N GLN A 674 3.45 -79.17 -19.63
CA GLN A 674 2.52 -79.50 -18.56
C GLN A 674 2.04 -78.19 -17.92
N GLY A 675 0.72 -78.04 -17.86
CA GLY A 675 0.07 -76.83 -17.41
C GLY A 675 0.22 -76.58 -15.92
N CYS A 676 0.39 -75.31 -15.56
CA CYS A 676 -0.01 -74.82 -14.25
C CYS A 676 -1.55 -74.73 -14.22
N GLN A 677 -2.23 -75.68 -13.57
CA GLN A 677 -3.60 -75.45 -13.11
C GLN A 677 -3.59 -75.09 -11.62
N PRO A 678 -4.45 -74.16 -11.17
CA PRO A 678 -4.48 -73.71 -9.79
C PRO A 678 -5.15 -74.77 -8.91
N GLU A 679 -4.41 -75.37 -7.97
CA GLU A 679 -5.06 -75.90 -6.76
C GLU A 679 -5.52 -74.71 -5.93
N ALA A 680 -6.79 -74.75 -5.52
CA ALA A 680 -7.44 -73.71 -4.73
C ALA A 680 -6.58 -73.33 -3.51
N ALA A 681 -6.12 -72.07 -3.47
CA ALA A 681 -5.53 -71.52 -2.26
C ALA A 681 -6.58 -71.58 -1.13
N PRO A 682 -6.25 -72.10 0.07
CA PRO A 682 -7.15 -71.98 1.19
C PRO A 682 -7.26 -70.50 1.54
N PHE A 683 -8.49 -69.99 1.47
CA PHE A 683 -8.89 -68.74 2.11
C PHE A 683 -8.41 -68.75 3.56
N LEU A 684 -7.50 -67.85 3.91
CA LEU A 684 -7.34 -67.44 5.31
C LEU A 684 -8.51 -66.51 5.61
N GLU A 685 -9.54 -67.06 6.25
CA GLU A 685 -10.54 -66.30 7.00
C GLU A 685 -9.83 -65.25 7.86
N GLU A 686 -10.32 -64.01 7.79
CA GLU A 686 -10.09 -62.99 8.80
C GLU A 686 -10.49 -63.58 10.16
N ARG A 687 -9.49 -63.97 10.95
CA ARG A 687 -9.69 -64.14 12.38
C ARG A 687 -9.72 -62.73 12.96
N GLU A 688 -10.92 -62.24 13.26
CA GLU A 688 -11.14 -61.20 14.26
C GLU A 688 -10.31 -61.58 15.50
N GLN A 689 -9.30 -60.77 15.80
CA GLN A 689 -8.67 -60.77 17.12
C GLN A 689 -8.97 -59.41 17.74
N GLU A 690 -9.87 -59.46 18.73
CA GLU A 690 -9.95 -58.53 19.84
C GLU A 690 -8.53 -58.14 20.32
N VAL A 691 -8.23 -56.83 20.34
CA VAL A 691 -7.85 -56.01 21.51
C VAL A 691 -7.66 -54.55 21.06
#